data_AF-A0A7S3Y899-F1
#
_entry.id   AF-A0A7S3Y899-F1
#
_cell.length_a   1.000
_cell.length_b   1.000
_cell.length_c   1.000
_cell.angle_alpha   90.00
_cell.angle_beta   90.00
_cell.angle_gamma   90.00
#
_symmetry.space_group_name_H-M   'P 1'
#
loop_
_entity.id
_entity.type
_entity.pdbx_description
1 polymer ?
#
loop_
_entity_poly.entity_id
_entity_poly.type
_entity_poly.pdbx_seq_one_letter_code
_entity_poly.pdbx_strand_id
1 'polypeptide(L)'
;RALRALRVLRPLRVLNRFEALRKVVAVMCRSVPTMGKTLLVCLLFFLIFAIVGTNYLKGALNMCYGTDGLSGAQYDLLTYPAKWAKLNATEQGWFDGTDCSTEDTYPSSPTSEDLCECWGDLYGTYWDAVAPQSFDNVYEAMCTLFEISTTEGWVDVMLYAVDNRGIGYQPVKNANTGWVFFFIIFMLVGSFFVMNIFVGVIVDFFSRESSKSHEGQDEALDGGGGGGTLLMTEKQREWARTQKLLIRARRGARKLFNLPRNRLRRAMARLTMSRYFEGLTMFVIIFNAAVLASTSFGQSDAYTYAQLWMNYTFAMYFTFELLVKVVALGPGNYLRDSWNKFDLLVVFFTNLGIALDNLTNIEVGGIASVVRILRVCRVFRMFDFLEGLNKIVMALVSSAPSFCNVGAVLFLVFYMYAVCGVQLFALVEYNSDVYALANFRNLGNALFSLFRFSTGENWNGYMHSLMEDADDCDDDLDYDPDWCITEDQVDCVEINGCGAGEVARIYFFTFILIVLFSMVNLFIGIIIESADMQDDEEAHGSLIEEEDLTSFQEAWLSLDQSNRMILPKSYMRDLLTLTKPPLGFDEQQKRMGPLVKDLMVEDLNFETTRGGFRCCGRQWFAKKGGEPLVTFGAALTAVSNAYLRRMEAEYEHDQGLAPPPRPKAGGQEDEEVKDELLE
;
A
#
# COMPACT_ATOMS: atom_id res chain seq x y z
N ARG A 1 -25.68 -12.66 18.59
CA ARG A 1 -25.07 -12.08 17.37
C ARG A 1 -23.74 -12.76 16.99
N ALA A 2 -22.87 -13.08 17.97
CA ALA A 2 -21.56 -13.75 17.79
C ALA A 2 -21.50 -15.00 16.85
N LEU A 3 -22.41 -15.98 16.94
CA LEU A 3 -22.39 -17.16 16.06
C LEU A 3 -22.69 -16.84 14.58
N ARG A 4 -23.37 -15.72 14.29
CA ARG A 4 -23.58 -15.24 12.91
C ARG A 4 -22.30 -14.61 12.37
N ALA A 5 -21.46 -14.02 13.23
CA ALA A 5 -20.17 -13.46 12.85
C ALA A 5 -19.21 -14.54 12.32
N LEU A 6 -19.31 -15.81 12.75
CA LEU A 6 -18.50 -16.91 12.17
C LEU A 6 -18.72 -17.14 10.66
N ARG A 7 -19.82 -16.62 10.08
CA ARG A 7 -20.04 -16.64 8.63
C ARG A 7 -19.02 -15.78 7.87
N VAL A 8 -18.33 -14.88 8.56
CA VAL A 8 -17.21 -14.06 8.04
C VAL A 8 -16.03 -14.90 7.58
N LEU A 9 -15.89 -16.13 8.09
CA LEU A 9 -14.82 -17.05 7.64
C LEU A 9 -15.07 -17.64 6.25
N ARG A 10 -16.29 -17.49 5.68
CA ARG A 10 -16.64 -18.04 4.34
C ARG A 10 -15.77 -17.48 3.20
N PRO A 11 -15.47 -16.16 3.15
CA PRO A 11 -14.48 -15.58 2.24
C PRO A 11 -13.13 -16.30 2.17
N LEU A 12 -12.69 -17.02 3.21
CA LEU A 12 -11.44 -17.81 3.15
C LEU A 12 -11.46 -18.88 2.05
N ARG A 13 -12.65 -19.31 1.57
CA ARG A 13 -12.78 -20.21 0.41
C ARG A 13 -12.23 -19.61 -0.89
N VAL A 14 -12.13 -18.28 -0.97
CA VAL A 14 -11.53 -17.56 -2.11
C VAL A 14 -10.03 -17.88 -2.24
N LEU A 15 -9.35 -18.20 -1.14
CA LEU A 15 -7.94 -18.61 -1.14
C LEU A 15 -7.72 -19.88 -1.96
N ASN A 16 -8.69 -20.79 -2.00
CA ASN A 16 -8.59 -22.00 -2.81
C ASN A 16 -8.82 -21.76 -4.32
N ARG A 17 -9.31 -20.57 -4.70
CA ARG A 17 -9.55 -20.20 -6.11
C ARG A 17 -8.38 -19.47 -6.75
N PHE A 18 -7.62 -18.70 -5.96
CA PHE A 18 -6.50 -17.89 -6.45
C PHE A 18 -5.18 -18.44 -5.94
N GLU A 19 -4.38 -18.98 -6.85
CA GLU A 19 -3.07 -19.58 -6.54
C GLU A 19 -2.13 -18.59 -5.82
N ALA A 20 -2.12 -17.33 -6.26
CA ALA A 20 -1.31 -16.27 -5.65
C ALA A 20 -1.64 -16.08 -4.16
N LEU A 21 -2.93 -15.94 -3.81
CA LEU A 21 -3.37 -15.76 -2.43
C LEU A 21 -3.04 -16.99 -1.58
N ARG A 22 -3.20 -18.20 -2.15
CA ARG A 22 -2.87 -19.45 -1.47
C ARG A 22 -1.39 -19.53 -1.09
N LYS A 23 -0.49 -19.12 -2.00
CA LYS A 23 0.96 -19.10 -1.74
C LYS A 23 1.29 -18.15 -0.58
N VAL A 24 0.79 -16.92 -0.63
CA VAL A 24 0.99 -15.92 0.43
C VAL A 24 0.49 -16.44 1.78
N VAL A 25 -0.75 -16.94 1.86
CA VAL A 25 -1.33 -17.43 3.12
C VAL A 25 -0.58 -18.67 3.63
N ALA A 26 -0.16 -19.58 2.76
CA ALA A 26 0.60 -20.76 3.18
C ALA A 26 1.93 -20.38 3.85
N VAL A 27 2.65 -19.41 3.28
CA VAL A 27 3.89 -18.88 3.85
C VAL A 27 3.62 -18.23 5.22
N MET A 28 2.58 -17.40 5.31
CA MET A 28 2.18 -16.78 6.58
C MET A 28 1.84 -17.83 7.65
N CYS A 29 1.06 -18.86 7.31
CA CYS A 29 0.73 -19.92 8.27
C CYS A 29 1.97 -20.69 8.74
N ARG A 30 2.98 -20.89 7.88
CA ARG A 30 4.24 -21.54 8.26
C ARG A 30 5.10 -20.67 9.19
N SER A 31 4.97 -19.34 9.16
CA SER A 31 5.73 -18.46 10.06
C SER A 31 5.12 -18.33 11.46
N VAL A 32 3.83 -18.66 11.63
CA VAL A 32 3.10 -18.54 12.90
C VAL A 32 3.82 -19.20 14.09
N PRO A 33 4.33 -20.44 14.02
CA PRO A 33 4.98 -21.08 15.18
C PRO A 33 6.26 -20.35 15.61
N THR A 34 7.06 -19.87 14.65
CA THR A 34 8.29 -19.13 14.92
C THR A 34 7.96 -17.82 15.63
N MET A 35 6.94 -17.12 15.16
CA MET A 35 6.49 -15.89 15.79
C MET A 35 5.85 -16.10 17.15
N GLY A 36 5.11 -17.19 17.35
CA GLY A 36 4.54 -17.51 18.66
C GLY A 36 5.62 -17.61 19.74
N LYS A 37 6.80 -18.15 19.38
CA LYS A 37 7.97 -18.16 20.27
C LYS A 37 8.50 -16.76 20.52
N THR A 38 8.61 -15.92 19.48
CA THR A 38 9.03 -14.53 19.63
C THR A 38 8.07 -13.74 20.50
N LEU A 39 6.77 -13.83 20.24
CA LEU A 39 5.71 -13.18 21.03
C LEU A 39 5.77 -13.61 22.50
N LEU A 40 6.03 -14.89 22.78
CA LEU A 40 6.22 -15.36 24.16
C LEU A 40 7.38 -14.64 24.86
N VAL A 41 8.52 -14.47 24.18
CA VAL A 41 9.66 -13.70 24.72
C VAL A 41 9.24 -12.26 25.00
N CYS A 42 8.50 -11.62 24.08
CA CYS A 42 7.99 -10.26 24.26
C CYS A 42 7.07 -10.14 25.49
N LEU A 43 6.13 -11.08 25.64
CA LEU A 43 5.21 -11.11 26.76
C LEU A 43 5.92 -11.32 28.11
N LEU A 44 7.03 -12.09 28.13
CA LEU A 44 7.84 -12.23 29.34
C LEU A 44 8.55 -10.93 29.72
N PHE A 45 9.04 -10.15 28.74
CA PHE A 45 9.58 -8.82 29.02
C PHE A 45 8.49 -7.87 29.50
N PHE A 46 7.31 -7.87 28.87
CA PHE A 46 6.20 -7.03 29.28
C PHE A 46 5.74 -7.39 30.70
N LEU A 47 5.73 -8.67 31.06
CA LEU A 47 5.39 -9.12 32.40
C LEU A 47 6.30 -8.52 33.47
N ILE A 48 7.60 -8.37 33.21
CA ILE A 48 8.55 -7.74 34.17
C ILE A 48 8.14 -6.29 34.42
N PHE A 49 7.91 -5.52 33.36
CA PHE A 49 7.49 -4.12 33.48
C PHE A 49 6.09 -3.99 34.07
N ALA A 50 5.16 -4.91 33.74
CA ALA A 50 3.81 -4.93 34.30
C ALA A 50 3.84 -5.13 35.81
N ILE A 51 4.62 -6.10 36.31
CA ILE A 51 4.78 -6.34 37.75
C ILE A 51 5.37 -5.10 38.44
N VAL A 52 6.38 -4.45 37.84
CA VAL A 52 6.94 -3.21 38.39
C VAL A 52 5.89 -2.10 38.41
N GLY A 53 5.23 -1.82 37.28
CA GLY A 53 4.19 -0.80 37.16
C GLY A 53 3.07 -1.01 38.17
N THR A 54 2.49 -2.21 38.25
CA THR A 54 1.40 -2.53 39.19
C THR A 54 1.80 -2.35 40.65
N ASN A 55 3.05 -2.67 41.02
CA ASN A 55 3.47 -2.51 42.42
C ASN A 55 3.46 -1.05 42.90
N TYR A 56 3.67 -0.09 42.00
CA TYR A 56 3.80 1.32 42.37
C TYR A 56 2.68 2.23 41.85
N LEU A 57 1.94 1.84 40.81
CA LEU A 57 0.89 2.67 40.18
C LEU A 57 -0.54 2.18 40.42
N LYS A 58 -0.74 1.00 41.03
CA LYS A 58 -2.10 0.50 41.31
C LYS A 58 -2.91 1.49 42.14
N GLY A 59 -4.11 1.82 41.68
CA GLY A 59 -5.04 2.77 42.30
C GLY A 59 -4.53 4.21 42.36
N ALA A 60 -3.42 4.54 41.70
CA ALA A 60 -2.79 5.86 41.79
C ALA A 60 -3.08 6.76 40.58
N LEU A 61 -3.76 6.25 39.55
CA LEU A 61 -4.05 6.94 38.29
C LEU A 61 -5.52 7.40 38.22
N ASN A 62 -6.04 7.90 39.33
CA ASN A 62 -7.40 8.45 39.43
C ASN A 62 -7.35 9.94 39.80
N MET A 63 -8.41 10.66 39.48
CA MET A 63 -8.58 12.06 39.84
C MET A 63 -10.03 12.40 40.13
N CYS A 64 -10.23 13.50 40.83
CA CYS A 64 -11.54 14.10 41.02
C CYS A 64 -11.93 14.93 39.79
N TYR A 65 -13.09 14.61 39.21
CA TYR A 65 -13.74 15.36 38.14
C TYR A 65 -14.89 16.22 38.69
N GLY A 66 -15.49 17.08 37.85
CA GLY A 66 -16.57 17.98 38.26
C GLY A 66 -16.13 19.16 39.14
N THR A 67 -14.83 19.50 39.13
CA THR A 67 -14.25 20.49 40.05
C THR A 67 -14.49 21.95 39.67
N ASP A 68 -15.14 22.24 38.53
CA ASP A 68 -15.33 23.62 38.03
C ASP A 68 -16.18 24.49 38.97
N GLY A 69 -17.02 23.87 39.79
CA GLY A 69 -17.82 24.54 40.83
C GLY A 69 -17.04 24.91 42.09
N LEU A 70 -15.81 24.42 42.26
CA LEU A 70 -14.99 24.65 43.44
C LEU A 70 -14.24 25.99 43.34
N SER A 71 -14.18 26.74 44.44
CA SER A 71 -13.28 27.87 44.55
C SER A 71 -11.81 27.42 44.58
N GLY A 72 -10.88 28.29 44.20
CA GLY A 72 -9.44 27.95 44.22
C GLY A 72 -8.94 27.44 45.59
N ALA A 73 -9.47 27.97 46.70
CA ALA A 73 -9.11 27.51 48.04
C ALA A 73 -9.70 26.12 48.38
N GLN A 74 -10.90 25.80 47.87
CA GLN A 74 -11.48 24.46 48.00
C GLN A 74 -10.71 23.44 47.15
N TYR A 75 -10.30 23.83 45.94
CA TYR A 75 -9.45 23.01 45.08
C TYR A 75 -8.07 22.76 45.70
N ASP A 76 -7.50 23.77 46.36
CA ASP A 76 -6.24 23.62 47.12
C ASP A 76 -6.40 22.61 48.27
N LEU A 77 -7.54 22.65 49.00
CA LEU A 77 -7.85 21.68 50.05
C LEU A 77 -8.07 20.26 49.50
N LEU A 78 -8.75 20.12 48.35
CA LEU A 78 -8.88 18.86 47.63
C LEU A 78 -7.50 18.29 47.28
N THR A 79 -6.61 19.14 46.78
CA THR A 79 -5.26 18.77 46.36
C THR A 79 -4.38 18.41 47.55
N TYR A 80 -4.52 19.11 48.67
CA TYR A 80 -3.74 18.88 49.89
C TYR A 80 -4.66 18.72 51.11
N PRO A 81 -5.28 17.53 51.30
CA PRO A 81 -6.24 17.31 52.37
C PRO A 81 -5.63 17.54 53.76
N ALA A 82 -6.41 18.16 54.65
CA ALA A 82 -6.02 18.44 56.02
C ALA A 82 -7.02 17.81 57.00
N LYS A 83 -6.53 17.31 58.13
CA LYS A 83 -7.41 16.76 59.19
C LYS A 83 -8.37 17.82 59.73
N TRP A 84 -9.57 17.41 60.14
CA TRP A 84 -10.61 18.29 60.68
C TRP A 84 -10.11 19.31 61.70
N ALA A 85 -9.28 18.88 62.66
CA ALA A 85 -8.71 19.73 63.72
C ALA A 85 -7.76 20.84 63.22
N LYS A 86 -7.31 20.77 61.96
CA LYS A 86 -6.45 21.78 61.32
C LYS A 86 -7.22 22.75 60.41
N LEU A 87 -8.51 22.48 60.18
CA LEU A 87 -9.36 23.33 59.35
C LEU A 87 -9.84 24.54 60.16
N ASN A 88 -9.87 25.71 59.52
CA ASN A 88 -10.48 26.91 60.07
C ASN A 88 -12.02 26.83 59.99
N ALA A 89 -12.73 27.66 60.74
CA ALA A 89 -14.21 27.66 60.76
C ALA A 89 -14.84 27.86 59.36
N THR A 90 -14.20 28.63 58.49
CA THR A 90 -14.66 28.81 57.09
C THR A 90 -14.46 27.55 56.25
N GLU A 91 -13.34 26.84 56.44
CA GLU A 91 -13.02 25.61 55.71
C GLU A 91 -13.92 24.45 56.18
N GLN A 92 -14.24 24.39 57.47
CA GLN A 92 -15.23 23.46 58.01
C GLN A 92 -16.63 23.71 57.41
N GLY A 93 -17.00 24.99 57.24
CA GLY A 93 -18.28 25.35 56.61
C GLY A 93 -18.39 24.97 55.12
N TRP A 94 -17.29 24.61 54.44
CA TRP A 94 -17.36 24.08 53.06
C TRP A 94 -17.95 22.68 52.99
N PHE A 95 -18.08 21.98 54.12
CA PHE A 95 -18.69 20.66 54.21
C PHE A 95 -20.14 20.72 54.72
N ASP A 96 -20.69 21.91 54.99
CA ASP A 96 -22.09 22.06 55.42
C ASP A 96 -23.04 21.55 54.34
N GLY A 97 -23.95 20.63 54.72
CA GLY A 97 -24.88 19.99 53.79
C GLY A 97 -24.29 18.81 53.02
N THR A 98 -23.08 18.37 53.35
CA THR A 98 -22.46 17.14 52.85
C THR A 98 -22.47 16.04 53.91
N ASP A 99 -22.19 14.81 53.50
CA ASP A 99 -22.02 13.66 54.39
C ASP A 99 -20.83 13.82 55.36
N CYS A 100 -19.91 14.75 55.08
CA CYS A 100 -18.68 14.98 55.83
C CYS A 100 -18.72 16.27 56.68
N SER A 101 -19.92 16.70 57.07
CA SER A 101 -20.18 17.97 57.76
C SER A 101 -19.75 18.05 59.24
N THR A 102 -19.35 16.94 59.87
CA THR A 102 -19.00 16.92 61.30
C THR A 102 -17.66 16.23 61.56
N GLU A 103 -17.04 16.50 62.71
CA GLU A 103 -15.77 15.85 63.10
C GLU A 103 -15.87 14.32 63.14
N ASP A 104 -17.03 13.78 63.52
CA ASP A 104 -17.27 12.34 63.60
C ASP A 104 -17.52 11.69 62.23
N THR A 105 -18.05 12.46 61.26
CA THR A 105 -18.32 11.97 59.89
C THR A 105 -17.17 12.26 58.92
N TYR A 106 -16.29 13.21 59.26
CA TYR A 106 -15.12 13.53 58.46
C TYR A 106 -14.02 12.46 58.56
N PRO A 107 -13.37 12.07 57.44
CA PRO A 107 -12.32 11.05 57.46
C PRO A 107 -11.16 11.38 58.42
N SER A 108 -10.79 10.41 59.26
CA SER A 108 -9.70 10.59 60.24
C SER A 108 -8.31 10.78 59.62
N SER A 109 -8.12 10.25 58.41
CA SER A 109 -6.93 10.44 57.56
C SER A 109 -7.41 10.77 56.14
N PRO A 110 -7.80 12.03 55.89
CA PRO A 110 -8.48 12.41 54.67
C PRO A 110 -7.56 12.29 53.46
N THR A 111 -8.11 11.71 52.40
CA THR A 111 -7.52 11.66 51.06
C THR A 111 -8.30 12.59 50.11
N SER A 112 -7.74 12.87 48.94
CA SER A 112 -8.44 13.70 47.94
C SER A 112 -9.69 13.00 47.42
N GLU A 113 -9.66 11.67 47.33
CA GLU A 113 -10.81 10.82 46.98
C GLU A 113 -11.94 11.00 47.98
N ASP A 114 -11.67 10.89 49.29
CA ASP A 114 -12.71 11.09 50.30
C ASP A 114 -13.36 12.48 50.18
N LEU A 115 -12.56 13.53 49.99
CA LEU A 115 -13.08 14.90 49.83
C LEU A 115 -13.89 15.06 48.54
N CYS A 116 -13.48 14.40 47.46
CA CYS A 116 -14.20 14.40 46.19
C CYS A 116 -15.59 13.75 46.35
N GLU A 117 -15.66 12.62 47.04
CA GLU A 117 -16.92 11.92 47.31
C GLU A 117 -17.82 12.71 48.27
N CYS A 118 -17.26 13.31 49.33
CA CYS A 118 -18.00 14.18 50.24
C CYS A 118 -18.71 15.33 49.49
N TRP A 119 -18.07 15.88 48.47
CA TRP A 119 -18.59 17.00 47.68
C TRP A 119 -19.49 16.59 46.51
N GLY A 120 -19.68 15.28 46.27
CA GLY A 120 -20.40 14.76 45.12
C GLY A 120 -21.83 15.28 45.01
N ASP A 121 -22.62 15.17 46.07
CA ASP A 121 -24.03 15.62 46.06
C ASP A 121 -24.18 17.14 45.92
N LEU A 122 -23.21 17.91 46.41
CA LEU A 122 -23.29 19.37 46.45
C LEU A 122 -22.76 20.04 45.17
N TYR A 123 -21.66 19.50 44.63
CA TYR A 123 -20.93 20.10 43.50
C TYR A 123 -20.92 19.22 42.24
N GLY A 124 -21.43 17.98 42.31
CA GLY A 124 -21.36 17.02 41.20
C GLY A 124 -19.97 16.45 40.99
N THR A 125 -19.11 16.44 42.02
CA THR A 125 -17.76 15.86 41.92
C THR A 125 -17.81 14.34 41.98
N TYR A 126 -16.94 13.68 41.22
CA TYR A 126 -16.83 12.23 41.22
C TYR A 126 -15.37 11.79 41.01
N TRP A 127 -14.99 10.67 41.61
CA TRP A 127 -13.63 10.12 41.56
C TRP A 127 -13.55 9.04 40.50
N ASP A 128 -12.71 9.22 39.50
CA ASP A 128 -12.60 8.29 38.38
C ASP A 128 -11.18 8.23 37.80
N ALA A 129 -10.92 7.24 36.95
CA ALA A 129 -9.63 7.07 36.29
C ALA A 129 -9.28 8.28 35.41
N VAL A 130 -7.99 8.64 35.40
CA VAL A 130 -7.48 9.73 34.55
C VAL A 130 -7.47 9.32 33.07
N ALA A 131 -7.31 8.03 32.82
CA ALA A 131 -7.31 7.44 31.49
C ALA A 131 -7.82 6.00 31.53
N PRO A 132 -8.31 5.46 30.41
CA PRO A 132 -8.73 4.05 30.32
C PRO A 132 -7.59 3.06 30.59
N GLN A 133 -6.34 3.47 30.35
CA GLN A 133 -5.16 2.65 30.64
C GLN A 133 -4.85 2.62 32.13
N SER A 134 -4.79 1.42 32.70
CA SER A 134 -4.55 1.21 34.12
C SER A 134 -3.38 0.27 34.40
N PHE A 135 -2.86 0.36 35.64
CA PHE A 135 -1.84 -0.53 36.20
C PHE A 135 -2.35 -1.26 37.46
N ASP A 136 -3.67 -1.30 37.70
CA ASP A 136 -4.25 -1.79 38.97
C ASP A 136 -3.97 -3.26 39.23
N ASN A 137 -3.86 -4.04 38.15
CA ASN A 137 -3.48 -5.43 38.18
C ASN A 137 -2.53 -5.75 37.01
N VAL A 138 -1.86 -6.90 37.10
CA VAL A 138 -0.84 -7.29 36.11
C VAL A 138 -1.44 -7.48 34.71
N TYR A 139 -2.69 -7.94 34.60
CA TYR A 139 -3.35 -8.10 33.30
C TYR A 139 -3.60 -6.74 32.64
N GLU A 140 -4.18 -5.78 33.37
CA GLU A 140 -4.42 -4.42 32.84
C GLU A 140 -3.11 -3.71 32.49
N ALA A 141 -2.08 -3.86 33.34
CA ALA A 141 -0.75 -3.37 33.06
C ALA A 141 -0.17 -4.00 31.78
N MET A 142 -0.36 -5.30 31.54
CA MET A 142 0.09 -5.94 30.30
C MET A 142 -0.67 -5.42 29.07
N CYS A 143 -1.97 -5.16 29.17
CA CYS A 143 -2.77 -4.55 28.11
C CYS A 143 -2.29 -3.11 27.82
N THR A 144 -2.13 -2.30 28.86
CA THR A 144 -1.56 -0.94 28.76
C THR A 144 -0.19 -0.96 28.09
N LEU A 145 0.73 -1.84 28.53
CA LEU A 145 2.06 -1.99 27.94
C LEU A 145 2.00 -2.46 26.48
N PHE A 146 1.04 -3.29 26.11
CA PHE A 146 0.83 -3.68 24.72
C PHE A 146 0.38 -2.48 23.87
N GLU A 147 -0.59 -1.70 24.33
CA GLU A 147 -1.03 -0.46 23.65
C GLU A 147 0.13 0.50 23.44
N ILE A 148 0.85 0.84 24.52
CA ILE A 148 1.93 1.82 24.41
C ILE A 148 3.15 1.30 23.62
N SER A 149 3.32 -0.03 23.50
CA SER A 149 4.37 -0.61 22.65
C SER A 149 4.17 -0.33 21.17
N THR A 150 2.94 -0.05 20.73
CA THR A 150 2.64 0.39 19.36
C THR A 150 2.93 1.87 19.13
N THR A 151 3.58 2.55 20.08
CA THR A 151 3.92 3.98 20.07
C THR A 151 2.73 4.94 20.15
N GLU A 152 1.55 4.44 20.50
CA GLU A 152 0.33 5.23 20.67
C GLU A 152 0.00 5.45 22.15
N GLY A 153 -0.54 6.62 22.50
CA GLY A 153 -1.00 6.96 23.85
C GLY A 153 0.06 6.94 24.97
N TRP A 154 1.31 6.57 24.67
CA TRP A 154 2.34 6.33 25.68
C TRP A 154 2.78 7.60 26.42
N VAL A 155 2.71 8.75 25.75
CA VAL A 155 3.07 10.05 26.35
C VAL A 155 2.05 10.42 27.41
N ASP A 156 0.76 10.24 27.14
CA ASP A 156 -0.30 10.59 28.07
C ASP A 156 -0.24 9.70 29.32
N VAL A 157 -0.15 8.38 29.15
CA VAL A 157 0.02 7.43 30.26
C VAL A 157 1.27 7.74 31.09
N MET A 158 2.38 8.12 30.44
CA MET A 158 3.59 8.55 31.13
C MET A 158 3.36 9.83 31.95
N LEU A 159 2.68 10.83 31.38
CA LEU A 159 2.39 12.09 32.07
C LEU A 159 1.46 11.88 33.27
N TYR A 160 0.43 11.04 33.14
CA TYR A 160 -0.43 10.67 34.27
C TYR A 160 0.34 9.97 35.38
N ALA A 161 1.28 9.09 35.02
CA ALA A 161 2.20 8.51 36.00
C ALA A 161 3.19 9.55 36.57
N VAL A 162 3.60 10.58 35.84
CA VAL A 162 4.46 11.65 36.41
C VAL A 162 3.71 12.50 37.43
N ASP A 163 2.41 12.70 37.21
CA ASP A 163 1.58 13.56 38.05
C ASP A 163 1.04 12.83 39.29
N ASN A 164 1.20 11.51 39.38
CA ASN A 164 0.69 10.72 40.50
C ASN A 164 1.39 11.04 41.83
N ARG A 165 0.60 10.95 42.91
CA ARG A 165 1.05 11.14 44.30
C ARG A 165 0.78 9.96 45.22
N GLY A 166 0.19 8.89 44.70
CA GLY A 166 -0.26 7.72 45.45
C GLY A 166 -1.77 7.57 45.46
N ILE A 167 -2.25 6.49 46.08
CA ILE A 167 -3.66 6.08 46.11
C ILE A 167 -4.50 7.13 46.84
N GLY A 168 -5.62 7.53 46.23
CA GLY A 168 -6.59 8.48 46.77
C GLY A 168 -6.13 9.95 46.79
N TYR A 169 -4.99 10.29 46.20
CA TYR A 169 -4.49 11.68 46.16
C TYR A 169 -4.62 12.29 44.78
N GLN A 170 -5.13 13.53 44.72
CA GLN A 170 -5.28 14.28 43.48
C GLN A 170 -3.91 14.43 42.78
N PRO A 171 -3.82 14.12 41.47
CA PRO A 171 -2.58 14.28 40.73
C PRO A 171 -2.15 15.75 40.70
N VAL A 172 -0.85 15.97 40.80
CA VAL A 172 -0.25 17.32 40.72
C VAL A 172 0.85 17.27 39.67
N LYS A 173 0.81 18.24 38.77
CA LYS A 173 1.76 18.33 37.67
C LYS A 173 3.20 18.21 38.15
N ASN A 174 3.94 17.25 37.57
CA ASN A 174 5.34 16.96 37.88
C ASN A 174 5.62 16.54 39.34
N ALA A 175 4.66 15.97 40.06
CA ALA A 175 4.88 15.51 41.44
C ALA A 175 5.97 14.43 41.54
N ASN A 176 6.03 13.51 40.57
CA ASN A 176 6.94 12.38 40.55
C ASN A 176 7.59 12.19 39.18
N THR A 177 8.46 13.12 38.80
CA THR A 177 9.15 13.14 37.50
C THR A 177 10.05 11.91 37.24
N GLY A 178 10.32 11.08 38.24
CA GLY A 178 11.10 9.85 38.10
C GLY A 178 10.44 8.83 37.16
N TRP A 179 9.11 8.85 37.03
CA TRP A 179 8.36 7.94 36.17
C TRP A 179 8.71 8.05 34.69
N VAL A 180 9.22 9.21 34.23
CA VAL A 180 9.73 9.39 32.86
C VAL A 180 10.76 8.31 32.51
N PHE A 181 11.66 7.96 33.44
CA PHE A 181 12.69 6.95 33.17
C PHE A 181 12.10 5.56 32.97
N PHE A 182 11.07 5.19 33.73
CA PHE A 182 10.40 3.90 33.57
C PHE A 182 9.82 3.75 32.16
N PHE A 183 9.05 4.74 31.70
CA PHE A 183 8.43 4.70 30.37
C PHE A 183 9.45 4.82 29.24
N ILE A 184 10.48 5.67 29.36
CA ILE A 184 11.54 5.76 28.35
C ILE A 184 12.33 4.45 28.23
N ILE A 185 12.67 3.81 29.35
CA ILE A 185 13.34 2.50 29.33
C ILE A 185 12.42 1.45 28.72
N PHE A 186 11.14 1.44 29.08
CA PHE A 186 10.16 0.54 28.47
C PHE A 186 10.05 0.78 26.96
N MET A 187 9.96 2.02 26.48
CA MET A 187 9.89 2.30 25.04
C MET A 187 11.17 1.89 24.31
N LEU A 188 12.34 2.10 24.92
CA LEU A 188 13.61 1.63 24.36
C LEU A 188 13.65 0.10 24.25
N VAL A 189 13.23 -0.63 25.30
CA VAL A 189 13.25 -2.10 25.28
C VAL A 189 12.10 -2.70 24.48
N GLY A 190 10.87 -2.27 24.76
CA GLY A 190 9.62 -2.80 24.21
C GLY A 190 9.29 -2.32 22.80
N SER A 191 9.66 -1.10 22.40
CA SER A 191 9.46 -0.64 21.02
C SER A 191 10.68 -0.93 20.15
N PHE A 192 11.89 -0.53 20.58
CA PHE A 192 13.08 -0.70 19.72
C PHE A 192 13.70 -2.09 19.72
N PHE A 193 13.69 -2.86 20.81
CA PHE A 193 14.26 -4.22 20.76
C PHE A 193 13.23 -5.26 20.35
N VAL A 194 12.05 -5.25 20.97
CA VAL A 194 11.03 -6.29 20.75
C VAL A 194 10.46 -6.28 19.33
N MET A 195 10.08 -5.12 18.78
CA MET A 195 9.56 -5.05 17.40
C MET A 195 10.65 -5.38 16.37
N ASN A 196 11.90 -5.00 16.64
CA ASN A 196 13.02 -5.33 15.75
C ASN A 196 13.43 -6.81 15.81
N ILE A 197 13.28 -7.49 16.96
CA ILE A 197 13.44 -8.96 17.04
C ILE A 197 12.37 -9.63 16.18
N PHE A 198 11.14 -9.11 16.21
CA PHE A 198 10.05 -9.64 15.39
C PHE A 198 10.34 -9.52 13.90
N VAL A 199 10.75 -8.32 13.45
CA VAL A 199 11.23 -8.07 12.07
C VAL A 199 12.39 -9.00 11.74
N GLY A 200 13.41 -9.11 12.58
CA GLY A 200 14.59 -9.94 12.34
C GLY A 200 14.28 -11.44 12.21
N VAL A 201 13.39 -11.97 13.06
CA VAL A 201 12.94 -13.37 12.98
C VAL A 201 12.13 -13.62 11.71
N ILE A 202 11.32 -12.65 11.28
CA ILE A 202 10.57 -12.73 10.02
C ILE A 202 11.53 -12.67 8.83
N VAL A 203 12.53 -11.78 8.82
CA VAL A 203 13.57 -11.75 7.78
C VAL A 203 14.27 -13.10 7.69
N ASP A 204 14.77 -13.63 8.81
CA ASP A 204 15.43 -14.94 8.82
C ASP A 204 14.50 -16.07 8.34
N PHE A 205 13.21 -16.03 8.71
CA PHE A 205 12.22 -16.97 8.20
C PHE A 205 12.02 -16.86 6.68
N PHE A 206 11.80 -15.64 6.17
CA PHE A 206 11.57 -15.39 4.74
C PHE A 206 12.82 -15.69 3.91
N SER A 207 14.01 -15.33 4.37
CA SER A 207 15.28 -15.66 3.72
C SER A 207 15.49 -17.18 3.65
N ARG A 208 15.20 -17.92 4.73
CA ARG A 208 15.29 -19.40 4.73
C ARG A 208 14.22 -20.06 3.87
N GLU A 209 13.01 -19.53 3.84
CA GLU A 209 11.95 -20.08 3.00
C GLU A 209 12.22 -19.79 1.51
N SER A 210 12.83 -18.63 1.21
CA SER A 210 13.36 -18.31 -0.12
C SER A 210 14.48 -19.28 -0.52
N SER A 211 15.43 -19.56 0.38
CA SER A 211 16.56 -20.47 0.11
C SER A 211 16.14 -21.95 0.01
N LYS A 212 15.20 -22.43 0.83
CA LYS A 212 14.63 -23.79 0.70
C LYS A 212 13.87 -24.00 -0.60
N SER A 213 13.28 -22.93 -1.13
CA SER A 213 12.68 -22.97 -2.46
C SER A 213 13.75 -23.14 -3.56
N HIS A 214 15.02 -22.88 -3.26
CA HIS A 214 16.17 -23.16 -4.13
C HIS A 214 16.81 -24.53 -3.85
N GLU A 215 16.86 -25.01 -2.60
CA GLU A 215 17.50 -26.30 -2.23
C GLU A 215 16.59 -27.54 -2.34
N GLY A 216 15.26 -27.40 -2.28
CA GLY A 216 14.31 -28.53 -2.29
C GLY A 216 14.11 -29.23 -3.64
N GLN A 217 15.05 -29.07 -4.58
CA GLN A 217 14.93 -29.51 -5.97
C GLN A 217 15.33 -30.97 -6.24
N ASP A 218 15.74 -31.75 -5.22
CA ASP A 218 16.19 -33.13 -5.41
C ASP A 218 15.14 -34.24 -5.22
N GLU A 219 13.93 -34.00 -4.67
CA GLU A 219 13.00 -35.13 -4.36
C GLU A 219 11.50 -34.92 -4.66
N ALA A 220 11.09 -34.00 -5.54
CA ALA A 220 9.68 -33.92 -5.96
C ALA A 220 9.53 -33.96 -7.50
N LEU A 221 9.26 -35.15 -8.03
CA LEU A 221 8.68 -35.36 -9.36
C LEU A 221 7.30 -34.70 -9.46
N ASP A 222 7.22 -33.43 -9.85
CA ASP A 222 6.25 -32.91 -10.82
C ASP A 222 6.68 -31.49 -11.27
N GLY A 223 6.66 -31.24 -12.56
CA GLY A 223 7.48 -30.21 -13.22
C GLY A 223 7.17 -28.75 -12.90
N GLY A 224 8.24 -27.93 -12.96
CA GLY A 224 8.16 -26.46 -13.00
C GLY A 224 9.38 -25.79 -12.35
N GLY A 225 10.52 -25.82 -13.03
CA GLY A 225 11.76 -25.18 -12.59
C GLY A 225 11.76 -23.66 -12.78
N GLY A 226 12.27 -22.94 -11.77
CA GLY A 226 12.58 -21.51 -11.79
C GLY A 226 12.72 -20.95 -10.36
N GLY A 227 13.95 -20.72 -9.89
CA GLY A 227 14.30 -20.29 -8.51
C GLY A 227 13.40 -19.19 -7.93
N GLY A 228 12.80 -19.43 -6.76
CA GLY A 228 11.51 -18.83 -6.38
C GLY A 228 11.48 -17.36 -5.98
N THR A 229 10.49 -16.62 -6.49
CA THR A 229 9.90 -15.48 -5.77
C THR A 229 8.72 -15.98 -4.93
N LEU A 230 8.86 -15.92 -3.60
CA LEU A 230 7.95 -16.50 -2.60
C LEU A 230 6.47 -16.04 -2.73
N LEU A 231 6.25 -14.85 -3.30
CA LEU A 231 4.95 -14.15 -3.31
C LEU A 231 4.33 -13.99 -4.70
N MET A 232 5.02 -14.43 -5.77
CA MET A 232 4.54 -14.34 -7.15
C MET A 232 4.11 -15.70 -7.72
N THR A 233 3.22 -15.66 -8.70
CA THR A 233 2.96 -16.82 -9.57
C THR A 233 3.94 -16.85 -10.74
N GLU A 234 4.16 -18.02 -11.33
CA GLU A 234 5.09 -18.20 -12.46
C GLU A 234 4.77 -17.26 -13.62
N LYS A 235 3.48 -17.11 -13.95
CA LYS A 235 3.03 -16.17 -14.99
C LYS A 235 3.33 -14.71 -14.67
N GLN A 236 3.17 -14.30 -13.41
CA GLN A 236 3.48 -12.93 -12.99
C GLN A 236 4.99 -12.66 -13.05
N ARG A 237 5.79 -13.68 -12.79
CA ARG A 237 7.24 -13.63 -12.88
C ARG A 237 7.72 -13.51 -14.33
N GLU A 238 7.24 -14.38 -15.21
CA GLU A 238 7.51 -14.30 -16.65
C GLU A 238 7.12 -12.91 -17.19
N TRP A 239 5.96 -12.39 -16.78
CA TRP A 239 5.53 -11.04 -17.13
C TRP A 239 6.50 -9.97 -16.61
N ALA A 240 6.92 -10.01 -15.34
CA ALA A 240 7.81 -9.02 -14.75
C ALA A 240 9.20 -9.00 -15.42
N ARG A 241 9.79 -10.18 -15.68
CA ARG A 241 11.04 -10.33 -16.46
C ARG A 241 10.88 -9.76 -17.87
N THR A 242 9.78 -10.12 -18.53
CA THR A 242 9.44 -9.64 -19.88
C THR A 242 9.30 -8.12 -19.91
N GLN A 243 8.63 -7.51 -18.93
CA GLN A 243 8.48 -6.06 -18.87
C GLN A 243 9.83 -5.36 -18.71
N LYS A 244 10.71 -5.84 -17.83
CA LYS A 244 12.06 -5.29 -17.66
C LYS A 244 12.84 -5.29 -18.98
N LEU A 245 12.79 -6.40 -19.72
CA LEU A 245 13.48 -6.55 -21.01
C LEU A 245 12.88 -5.66 -22.11
N LEU A 246 11.55 -5.62 -22.22
CA LEU A 246 10.84 -4.76 -23.17
C LEU A 246 11.09 -3.26 -22.90
N ILE A 247 11.19 -2.85 -21.63
CA ILE A 247 11.46 -1.46 -21.26
C ILE A 247 12.87 -1.04 -21.70
N ARG A 248 13.86 -1.92 -21.54
CA ARG A 248 15.24 -1.68 -22.02
C ARG A 248 15.26 -1.57 -23.54
N ALA A 249 14.63 -2.51 -24.25
CA ALA A 249 14.60 -2.51 -25.71
C ALA A 249 13.82 -1.33 -26.32
N ARG A 250 12.70 -0.93 -25.71
CA ARG A 250 11.87 0.18 -26.21
C ARG A 250 12.57 1.54 -26.09
N ARG A 251 13.56 1.69 -25.20
CA ARG A 251 14.37 2.91 -25.07
C ARG A 251 15.30 3.11 -26.26
N GLY A 252 15.98 2.05 -26.72
CA GLY A 252 16.83 2.11 -27.91
C GLY A 252 16.02 2.37 -29.20
N ALA A 253 14.88 1.69 -29.36
CA ALA A 253 14.11 1.71 -30.60
C ALA A 253 13.52 3.10 -30.94
N ARG A 254 13.30 3.95 -29.93
CA ARG A 254 12.81 5.34 -30.12
C ARG A 254 13.79 6.21 -30.91
N LYS A 255 15.09 5.88 -30.97
CA LYS A 255 16.11 6.70 -31.64
C LYS A 255 16.19 6.49 -33.17
N LEU A 256 15.61 5.43 -33.72
CA LEU A 256 15.76 5.05 -35.14
C LEU A 256 14.55 5.36 -36.05
N PHE A 257 13.76 6.41 -35.77
CA PHE A 257 12.68 6.78 -36.69
C PHE A 257 13.22 7.46 -37.95
N ASN A 258 13.14 6.75 -39.09
CA ASN A 258 13.44 7.30 -40.42
C ASN A 258 12.62 8.58 -40.72
N LEU A 259 13.33 9.64 -41.15
CA LEU A 259 12.71 10.94 -41.42
C LEU A 259 11.72 10.87 -42.61
N PRO A 260 10.51 11.44 -42.47
CA PRO A 260 9.50 11.42 -43.52
C PRO A 260 9.89 12.22 -44.77
N ARG A 261 9.35 11.82 -45.93
CA ARG A 261 9.64 12.41 -47.25
C ARG A 261 9.15 13.87 -47.43
N ASN A 262 8.06 14.28 -46.75
CA ASN A 262 7.44 15.61 -46.91
C ASN A 262 8.25 16.74 -46.22
N ARG A 263 8.42 17.89 -46.89
CA ARG A 263 9.21 19.03 -46.37
C ARG A 263 8.70 19.58 -45.04
N LEU A 264 7.39 19.81 -44.90
CA LEU A 264 6.77 20.29 -43.66
C LEU A 264 6.95 19.28 -42.52
N ARG A 265 6.68 18.00 -42.80
CA ARG A 265 6.80 16.92 -41.82
C ARG A 265 8.25 16.72 -41.36
N ARG A 266 9.22 16.88 -42.28
CA ARG A 266 10.66 16.83 -41.97
C ARG A 266 11.11 18.04 -41.16
N ALA A 267 10.58 19.24 -41.43
CA ALA A 267 10.86 20.41 -40.61
C ALA A 267 10.33 20.24 -39.18
N MET A 268 9.08 19.79 -39.02
CA MET A 268 8.49 19.50 -37.71
C MET A 268 9.23 18.37 -36.98
N ALA A 269 9.62 17.29 -37.66
CA ALA A 269 10.43 16.23 -37.07
C ALA A 269 11.80 16.72 -36.58
N ARG A 270 12.48 17.60 -37.34
CA ARG A 270 13.73 18.23 -36.90
C ARG A 270 13.54 19.13 -35.68
N LEU A 271 12.42 19.84 -35.59
CA LEU A 271 12.08 20.67 -34.44
C LEU A 271 11.85 19.79 -33.19
N THR A 272 11.01 18.75 -33.31
CA THR A 272 10.69 17.83 -32.20
C THR A 272 11.91 17.08 -31.68
N MET A 273 12.85 16.71 -32.55
CA MET A 273 14.09 16.01 -32.18
C MET A 273 15.21 16.95 -31.70
N SER A 274 14.98 18.27 -31.65
CA SER A 274 16.01 19.22 -31.22
C SER A 274 16.13 19.27 -29.69
N ARG A 275 17.37 19.23 -29.18
CA ARG A 275 17.64 19.34 -27.72
C ARG A 275 17.13 20.64 -27.11
N TYR A 276 17.08 21.72 -27.90
CA TYR A 276 16.55 23.01 -27.45
C TYR A 276 15.02 22.98 -27.26
N PHE A 277 14.28 22.32 -28.16
CA PHE A 277 12.83 22.18 -28.04
C PHE A 277 12.45 21.30 -26.85
N GLU A 278 13.20 20.22 -26.63
CA GLU A 278 13.05 19.35 -25.47
C GLU A 278 13.35 20.09 -24.15
N GLY A 279 14.47 20.82 -24.09
CA GLY A 279 14.84 21.64 -22.93
C GLY A 279 13.85 22.78 -22.64
N LEU A 280 13.33 23.45 -23.68
CA LEU A 280 12.29 24.46 -23.53
C LEU A 280 11.00 23.86 -22.97
N THR A 281 10.60 22.69 -23.49
CA THR A 281 9.41 22.00 -22.99
C THR A 281 9.57 21.62 -21.53
N MET A 282 10.75 21.13 -21.14
CA MET A 282 11.06 20.84 -19.74
C MET A 282 10.95 22.09 -18.86
N PHE A 283 11.54 23.20 -19.29
CA PHE A 283 11.45 24.47 -18.58
C PHE A 283 9.99 24.92 -18.40
N VAL A 284 9.17 24.83 -19.46
CA VAL A 284 7.75 25.21 -19.39
C VAL A 284 6.97 24.30 -18.42
N ILE A 285 7.27 23.01 -18.36
CA ILE A 285 6.64 22.08 -17.39
C ILE A 285 7.00 22.47 -15.95
N ILE A 286 8.29 22.66 -15.66
CA ILE A 286 8.77 23.03 -14.32
C ILE A 286 8.20 24.39 -13.91
N PHE A 287 8.20 25.37 -14.82
CA PHE A 287 7.66 26.68 -14.54
C PHE A 287 6.14 26.67 -14.34
N ASN A 288 5.41 25.86 -15.12
CA ASN A 288 3.98 25.66 -14.91
C ASN A 288 3.69 25.03 -13.53
N ALA A 289 4.50 24.05 -13.11
CA ALA A 289 4.39 23.44 -11.78
C ALA A 289 4.66 24.45 -10.66
N ALA A 290 5.68 25.31 -10.81
CA ALA A 290 6.00 26.34 -9.84
C ALA A 290 4.85 27.37 -9.68
N VAL A 291 4.20 27.76 -10.79
CA VAL A 291 3.03 28.65 -10.77
C VAL A 291 1.83 27.99 -10.10
N LEU A 292 1.66 26.68 -10.26
CA LEU A 292 0.59 25.94 -9.58
C LEU A 292 0.86 25.83 -8.08
N ALA A 293 2.12 25.59 -7.70
CA ALA A 293 2.55 25.53 -6.30
C ALA A 293 2.48 26.91 -5.59
N SER A 294 2.44 28.01 -6.35
CA SER A 294 2.35 29.37 -5.81
C SER A 294 0.91 29.81 -5.51
N THR A 295 -0.08 28.93 -5.67
CA THR A 295 -1.48 29.19 -5.29
C THR A 295 -1.61 29.21 -3.77
N SER A 296 -2.33 30.18 -3.22
CA SER A 296 -2.51 30.33 -1.77
C SER A 296 -3.94 30.70 -1.41
N PHE A 297 -4.39 30.27 -0.23
CA PHE A 297 -5.70 30.62 0.31
C PHE A 297 -5.79 32.12 0.59
N GLY A 298 -6.86 32.77 0.12
CA GLY A 298 -7.07 34.22 0.32
C GLY A 298 -6.20 35.14 -0.57
N GLN A 299 -5.62 34.63 -1.66
CA GLN A 299 -4.82 35.44 -2.57
C GLN A 299 -5.63 36.56 -3.26
N SER A 300 -4.98 37.70 -3.49
CA SER A 300 -5.63 38.86 -4.16
C SER A 300 -6.13 38.54 -5.56
N ASP A 301 -7.21 39.19 -5.98
CA ASP A 301 -7.79 39.00 -7.32
C ASP A 301 -6.77 39.25 -8.44
N ALA A 302 -5.91 40.27 -8.29
CA ALA A 302 -4.85 40.57 -9.25
C ALA A 302 -3.88 39.38 -9.45
N TYR A 303 -3.53 38.71 -8.37
CA TYR A 303 -2.68 37.53 -8.41
C TYR A 303 -3.39 36.33 -9.05
N THR A 304 -4.68 36.13 -8.73
CA THR A 304 -5.53 35.12 -9.37
C THR A 304 -5.61 35.33 -10.88
N TYR A 305 -5.82 36.57 -11.34
CA TYR A 305 -5.84 36.89 -12.77
C TYR A 305 -4.46 36.67 -13.42
N ALA A 306 -3.36 37.06 -12.77
CA ALA A 306 -2.02 36.80 -13.29
C ALA A 306 -1.76 35.30 -13.49
N GLN A 307 -2.08 34.47 -12.50
CA GLN A 307 -1.97 33.01 -12.60
C GLN A 307 -2.87 32.44 -13.70
N LEU A 308 -4.08 32.97 -13.88
CA LEU A 308 -5.00 32.55 -14.95
C LEU A 308 -4.40 32.80 -16.35
N TRP A 309 -3.85 33.99 -16.60
CA TRP A 309 -3.20 34.33 -17.88
C TRP A 309 -1.97 33.48 -18.15
N MET A 310 -1.17 33.19 -17.12
CA MET A 310 -0.05 32.26 -17.23
C MET A 310 -0.53 30.85 -17.59
N ASN A 311 -1.59 30.37 -16.95
CA ASN A 311 -2.19 29.06 -17.25
C ASN A 311 -2.69 28.95 -18.70
N TYR A 312 -3.28 30.00 -19.26
CA TYR A 312 -3.64 30.04 -20.68
C TYR A 312 -2.41 30.00 -21.59
N THR A 313 -1.34 30.71 -21.23
CA THR A 313 -0.08 30.68 -21.98
C THR A 313 0.53 29.27 -22.00
N PHE A 314 0.53 28.58 -20.85
CA PHE A 314 0.98 27.20 -20.78
C PHE A 314 0.10 26.25 -21.58
N ALA A 315 -1.23 26.37 -21.49
CA ALA A 315 -2.15 25.55 -22.27
C ALA A 315 -1.97 25.73 -23.79
N MET A 316 -1.73 26.96 -24.24
CA MET A 316 -1.39 27.25 -25.63
C MET A 316 -0.09 26.56 -26.05
N TYR A 317 0.96 26.66 -25.22
CA TYR A 317 2.25 26.01 -25.49
C TYR A 317 2.11 24.49 -25.63
N PHE A 318 1.46 23.80 -24.68
CA PHE A 318 1.30 22.34 -24.75
C PHE A 318 0.41 21.90 -25.92
N THR A 319 -0.59 22.70 -26.28
CA THR A 319 -1.40 22.45 -27.48
C THR A 319 -0.57 22.60 -28.75
N PHE A 320 0.27 23.62 -28.83
CA PHE A 320 1.20 23.81 -29.94
C PHE A 320 2.18 22.63 -30.03
N GLU A 321 2.76 22.23 -28.90
CA GLU A 321 3.70 21.14 -28.81
C GLU A 321 3.09 19.80 -29.27
N LEU A 322 1.87 19.50 -28.82
CA LEU A 322 1.06 18.38 -29.26
C LEU A 322 0.88 18.38 -30.78
N LEU A 323 0.48 19.52 -31.36
CA LEU A 323 0.27 19.66 -32.81
C LEU A 323 1.57 19.41 -33.59
N VAL A 324 2.70 19.95 -33.13
CA VAL A 324 4.01 19.74 -33.74
C VAL A 324 4.37 18.24 -33.74
N LYS A 325 4.18 17.54 -32.62
CA LYS A 325 4.44 16.09 -32.51
C LYS A 325 3.51 15.25 -33.39
N VAL A 326 2.21 15.56 -33.41
CA VAL A 326 1.21 14.85 -34.23
C VAL A 326 1.54 15.00 -35.72
N VAL A 327 1.93 16.20 -36.15
CA VAL A 327 2.36 16.44 -37.54
C VAL A 327 3.67 15.71 -37.85
N ALA A 328 4.68 15.81 -36.97
CA ALA A 328 5.98 15.18 -37.16
C ALA A 328 5.89 13.64 -37.28
N LEU A 329 5.24 13.00 -36.31
CA LEU A 329 5.15 11.55 -36.19
C LEU A 329 4.04 10.97 -37.09
N GLY A 330 2.99 11.75 -37.35
CA GLY A 330 1.73 11.31 -37.94
C GLY A 330 0.79 10.72 -36.87
N PRO A 331 -0.54 10.81 -37.04
CA PRO A 331 -1.51 10.46 -36.00
C PRO A 331 -1.43 8.99 -35.56
N GLY A 332 -1.17 8.07 -36.49
CA GLY A 332 -1.05 6.65 -36.15
C GLY A 332 0.19 6.31 -35.30
N ASN A 333 1.33 6.96 -35.56
CA ASN A 333 2.56 6.72 -34.79
C ASN A 333 2.57 7.50 -33.49
N TYR A 334 1.99 8.71 -33.48
CA TYR A 334 1.80 9.49 -32.26
C TYR A 334 1.01 8.68 -31.21
N LEU A 335 -0.10 8.07 -31.61
CA LEU A 335 -0.94 7.25 -30.74
C LEU A 335 -0.36 5.87 -30.40
N ARG A 336 0.86 5.51 -30.83
CA ARG A 336 1.50 4.26 -30.39
C ARG A 336 2.28 4.41 -29.10
N ASP A 337 2.80 5.61 -28.84
CA ASP A 337 3.62 5.84 -27.67
C ASP A 337 2.77 6.19 -26.45
N SER A 338 3.00 5.52 -25.33
CA SER A 338 2.18 5.66 -24.12
C SER A 338 2.28 7.07 -23.53
N TRP A 339 3.47 7.67 -23.57
CA TRP A 339 3.70 9.03 -23.11
C TRP A 339 3.03 10.07 -23.99
N ASN A 340 3.04 9.89 -25.32
CA ASN A 340 2.29 10.76 -26.24
C ASN A 340 0.76 10.62 -26.08
N LYS A 341 0.23 9.42 -25.79
CA LYS A 341 -1.19 9.24 -25.44
C LYS A 341 -1.55 10.00 -24.17
N PHE A 342 -0.69 9.92 -23.15
CA PHE A 342 -0.87 10.64 -21.89
C PHE A 342 -0.83 12.16 -22.10
N ASP A 343 0.14 12.66 -22.87
CA ASP A 343 0.26 14.08 -23.24
C ASP A 343 -1.01 14.59 -23.96
N LEU A 344 -1.55 13.79 -24.89
CA LEU A 344 -2.81 14.09 -25.57
C LEU A 344 -4.00 14.16 -24.60
N LEU A 345 -4.13 13.22 -23.68
CA LEU A 345 -5.20 13.22 -22.68
C LEU A 345 -5.12 14.45 -21.78
N VAL A 346 -3.92 14.79 -21.30
CA VAL A 346 -3.71 15.93 -20.42
C VAL A 346 -4.02 17.25 -21.12
N VAL A 347 -3.57 17.42 -22.37
CA VAL A 347 -3.90 18.61 -23.19
C VAL A 347 -5.39 18.67 -23.49
N PHE A 348 -6.02 17.54 -23.81
CA PHE A 348 -7.46 17.45 -24.06
C PHE A 348 -8.27 17.90 -22.84
N PHE A 349 -8.03 17.31 -21.66
CA PHE A 349 -8.77 17.68 -20.45
C PHE A 349 -8.49 19.13 -20.02
N THR A 350 -7.29 19.65 -20.25
CA THR A 350 -7.01 21.05 -19.95
C THR A 350 -7.81 21.99 -20.83
N ASN A 351 -7.84 21.74 -22.15
CA ASN A 351 -8.61 22.57 -23.08
C ASN A 351 -10.12 22.40 -22.87
N LEU A 352 -10.58 21.19 -22.52
CA LEU A 352 -11.97 20.93 -22.14
C LEU A 352 -12.37 21.74 -20.91
N GLY A 353 -11.53 21.76 -19.86
CA GLY A 353 -11.79 22.56 -18.66
C GLY A 353 -11.87 24.05 -18.96
N ILE A 354 -10.95 24.57 -19.77
CA ILE A 354 -10.98 25.98 -20.22
C ILE A 354 -12.25 26.26 -21.02
N ALA A 355 -12.65 25.37 -21.92
CA ALA A 355 -13.86 25.55 -22.72
C ALA A 355 -15.12 25.53 -21.86
N LEU A 356 -15.22 24.64 -20.88
CA LEU A 356 -16.35 24.56 -19.95
C LEU A 356 -16.47 25.81 -19.08
N ASP A 357 -15.36 26.27 -18.48
CA ASP A 357 -15.32 27.50 -17.68
C ASP A 357 -15.79 28.75 -18.47
N ASN A 358 -15.56 28.78 -19.79
CA ASN A 358 -15.95 29.91 -20.66
C ASN A 358 -17.34 29.76 -21.31
N LEU A 359 -17.86 28.54 -21.49
CA LEU A 359 -19.11 28.27 -22.22
C LEU A 359 -20.30 28.06 -21.29
N THR A 360 -20.07 27.54 -20.09
CA THR A 360 -21.13 27.27 -19.12
C THR A 360 -20.87 28.10 -17.88
N ASN A 361 -21.72 29.11 -17.61
CA ASN A 361 -21.83 29.77 -16.30
C ASN A 361 -22.36 28.82 -15.20
N ILE A 362 -22.19 27.50 -15.38
CA ILE A 362 -22.61 26.47 -14.45
C ILE A 362 -21.46 26.27 -13.49
N GLU A 363 -21.71 26.39 -12.19
CA GLU A 363 -20.78 26.00 -11.14
C GLU A 363 -20.57 24.48 -11.16
N VAL A 364 -19.73 24.02 -12.07
CA VAL A 364 -19.28 22.63 -12.10
C VAL A 364 -18.19 22.46 -11.03
N GLY A 365 -18.47 22.80 -9.77
CA GLY A 365 -17.46 22.95 -8.71
C GLY A 365 -16.62 21.70 -8.48
N GLY A 366 -17.23 20.52 -8.45
CA GLY A 366 -16.53 19.25 -8.25
C GLY A 366 -15.69 18.81 -9.46
N ILE A 367 -16.29 18.77 -10.65
CA ILE A 367 -15.60 18.27 -11.85
C ILE A 367 -14.56 19.29 -12.37
N ALA A 368 -14.84 20.60 -12.26
CA ALA A 368 -13.86 21.64 -12.61
C ALA A 368 -12.63 21.57 -11.68
N SER A 369 -12.82 21.28 -10.39
CA SER A 369 -11.71 21.10 -9.45
C SER A 369 -10.84 19.89 -9.82
N VAL A 370 -11.45 18.75 -10.19
CA VAL A 370 -10.70 17.57 -10.67
C VAL A 370 -9.95 17.86 -11.96
N VAL A 371 -10.57 18.54 -12.94
CA VAL A 371 -9.91 18.91 -14.20
C VAL A 371 -8.78 19.91 -13.99
N ARG A 372 -8.86 20.78 -12.98
CA ARG A 372 -7.77 21.68 -12.57
C ARG A 372 -6.60 20.88 -11.96
N ILE A 373 -6.86 19.87 -11.14
CA ILE A 373 -5.83 18.98 -10.57
C ILE A 373 -5.11 18.18 -11.66
N LEU A 374 -5.80 17.72 -12.70
CA LEU A 374 -5.19 16.98 -13.81
C LEU A 374 -4.09 17.77 -14.56
N ARG A 375 -3.99 19.09 -14.36
CA ARG A 375 -2.89 19.91 -14.90
C ARG A 375 -1.54 19.56 -14.26
N VAL A 376 -1.54 19.09 -13.00
CA VAL A 376 -0.35 18.58 -12.28
C VAL A 376 0.26 17.39 -13.02
N CYS A 377 -0.58 16.58 -13.68
CA CYS A 377 -0.12 15.38 -14.37
C CYS A 377 0.94 15.66 -15.46
N ARG A 378 1.03 16.89 -15.98
CA ARG A 378 2.09 17.32 -16.90
C ARG A 378 3.50 17.15 -16.30
N VAL A 379 3.63 17.27 -14.98
CA VAL A 379 4.90 17.08 -14.25
C VAL A 379 5.42 15.65 -14.40
N PHE A 380 4.55 14.64 -14.56
CA PHE A 380 4.99 13.26 -14.77
C PHE A 380 5.79 13.06 -16.05
N ARG A 381 5.69 13.98 -17.02
CA ARG A 381 6.54 13.97 -18.20
C ARG A 381 8.04 14.14 -17.87
N MET A 382 8.38 14.70 -16.72
CA MET A 382 9.76 14.75 -16.23
C MET A 382 10.38 13.35 -16.11
N PHE A 383 9.58 12.29 -15.98
CA PHE A 383 10.04 10.91 -15.86
C PHE A 383 10.70 10.39 -17.14
N ASP A 384 10.36 10.95 -18.31
CA ASP A 384 11.04 10.60 -19.56
C ASP A 384 12.46 11.21 -19.63
N PHE A 385 12.72 12.30 -18.90
CA PHE A 385 14.00 13.01 -18.93
C PHE A 385 14.94 12.63 -17.79
N LEU A 386 14.39 12.41 -16.58
CA LEU A 386 15.15 11.99 -15.42
C LEU A 386 15.32 10.48 -15.45
N GLU A 387 16.37 10.01 -16.12
CA GLU A 387 16.67 8.58 -16.27
C GLU A 387 16.72 7.83 -14.91
N GLY A 388 17.24 8.47 -13.87
CA GLY A 388 17.25 7.91 -12.51
C GLY A 388 15.85 7.70 -11.93
N LEU A 389 14.93 8.66 -12.12
CA LEU A 389 13.55 8.56 -11.62
C LEU A 389 12.75 7.50 -12.38
N ASN A 390 12.98 7.38 -13.68
CA ASN A 390 12.40 6.32 -14.51
C ASN A 390 12.84 4.93 -14.02
N LYS A 391 14.12 4.75 -13.67
CA LYS A 391 14.62 3.48 -13.11
C LYS A 391 13.86 3.11 -11.82
N ILE A 392 13.67 4.05 -10.90
CA ILE A 392 12.94 3.81 -9.64
C ILE A 392 11.47 3.48 -9.91
N VAL A 393 10.78 4.26 -10.76
CA VAL A 393 9.36 4.03 -11.07
C VAL A 393 9.16 2.68 -11.77
N MET A 394 10.04 2.31 -12.70
CA MET A 394 9.94 1.02 -13.39
C MET A 394 10.26 -0.15 -12.47
N ALA A 395 11.19 0.01 -11.51
CA ALA A 395 11.39 -0.97 -10.46
C ALA A 395 10.10 -1.17 -9.64
N LEU A 396 9.47 -0.08 -9.20
CA LEU A 396 8.19 -0.11 -8.48
C LEU A 396 7.07 -0.82 -9.28
N VAL A 397 6.94 -0.48 -10.56
CA VAL A 397 5.93 -1.12 -11.45
C VAL A 397 6.24 -2.61 -11.64
N SER A 398 7.52 -3.00 -11.73
CA SER A 398 7.89 -4.41 -11.86
C SER A 398 7.58 -5.23 -10.60
N SER A 399 7.64 -4.61 -9.42
CA SER A 399 7.24 -5.22 -8.15
C SER A 399 5.72 -5.18 -7.89
N ALA A 400 4.96 -4.35 -8.62
CA ALA A 400 3.54 -4.13 -8.38
C ALA A 400 2.67 -5.41 -8.34
N PRO A 401 2.91 -6.46 -9.15
CA PRO A 401 2.13 -7.71 -9.05
C PRO A 401 2.27 -8.39 -7.68
N SER A 402 3.46 -8.34 -7.07
CA SER A 402 3.69 -8.87 -5.72
C SER A 402 2.93 -8.03 -4.68
N PHE A 403 3.03 -6.70 -4.74
CA PHE A 403 2.22 -5.78 -3.92
C PHE A 403 0.72 -6.06 -4.00
N CYS A 404 0.19 -6.29 -5.21
CA CYS A 404 -1.22 -6.61 -5.41
C CYS A 404 -1.62 -7.95 -4.79
N ASN A 405 -0.76 -8.97 -4.88
CA ASN A 405 -1.04 -10.28 -4.30
C ASN A 405 -1.15 -10.20 -2.77
N VAL A 406 -0.21 -9.52 -2.10
CA VAL A 406 -0.24 -9.39 -0.64
C VAL A 406 -1.29 -8.38 -0.19
N GLY A 407 -1.43 -7.25 -0.89
CA GLY A 407 -2.49 -6.27 -0.65
C GLY A 407 -3.88 -6.87 -0.77
N ALA A 408 -4.09 -7.84 -1.66
CA ALA A 408 -5.35 -8.57 -1.75
C ALA A 408 -5.60 -9.50 -0.54
N VAL A 409 -4.56 -10.12 0.03
CA VAL A 409 -4.69 -10.88 1.30
C VAL A 409 -5.00 -9.94 2.45
N LEU A 410 -4.29 -8.81 2.56
CA LEU A 410 -4.55 -7.80 3.59
C LEU A 410 -5.97 -7.22 3.48
N PHE A 411 -6.42 -6.91 2.25
CA PHE A 411 -7.78 -6.46 2.01
C PHE A 411 -8.82 -7.52 2.39
N LEU A 412 -8.54 -8.82 2.18
CA LEU A 412 -9.40 -9.91 2.66
C LEU A 412 -9.51 -9.91 4.19
N VAL A 413 -8.39 -9.69 4.89
CA VAL A 413 -8.38 -9.55 6.37
C VAL A 413 -9.20 -8.34 6.80
N PHE A 414 -9.00 -7.17 6.18
CA PHE A 414 -9.79 -5.97 6.48
C PHE A 414 -11.27 -6.18 6.23
N TYR A 415 -11.64 -6.80 5.12
CA TYR A 415 -13.04 -7.13 4.81
C TYR A 415 -13.63 -8.05 5.89
N MET A 416 -12.89 -9.05 6.33
CA MET A 416 -13.35 -9.96 7.39
C MET A 416 -13.58 -9.22 8.70
N TYR A 417 -12.60 -8.43 9.15
CA TYR A 417 -12.73 -7.62 10.35
C TYR A 417 -13.86 -6.59 10.21
N ALA A 418 -14.00 -5.90 9.07
CA ALA A 418 -15.06 -4.92 8.85
C ALA A 418 -16.45 -5.54 9.00
N VAL A 419 -16.71 -6.70 8.39
CA VAL A 419 -18.00 -7.40 8.51
C VAL A 419 -18.24 -7.93 9.94
N CYS A 420 -17.18 -8.29 10.65
CA CYS A 420 -17.26 -8.68 12.06
C CYS A 420 -17.57 -7.46 12.94
N GLY A 421 -16.85 -6.35 12.77
CA GLY A 421 -17.05 -5.09 13.48
C GLY A 421 -18.43 -4.50 13.27
N VAL A 422 -18.98 -4.52 12.05
CA VAL A 422 -20.38 -4.10 11.81
C VAL A 422 -21.37 -4.97 12.58
N GLN A 423 -21.11 -6.26 12.77
CA GLN A 423 -22.00 -7.12 13.56
C GLN A 423 -21.86 -6.96 15.08
N LEU A 424 -20.73 -6.43 15.54
CA LEU A 424 -20.41 -6.27 16.96
C LEU A 424 -20.69 -4.85 17.47
N PHE A 425 -20.38 -3.84 16.67
CA PHE A 425 -20.25 -2.45 17.12
C PHE A 425 -21.16 -1.46 16.37
N ALA A 426 -21.99 -1.89 15.42
CA ALA A 426 -22.82 -0.98 14.64
C ALA A 426 -23.89 -0.24 15.47
N LEU A 427 -24.23 -0.76 16.65
CA LEU A 427 -25.24 -0.18 17.53
C LEU A 427 -24.67 0.65 18.67
N VAL A 428 -23.35 0.71 18.83
CA VAL A 428 -22.72 1.52 19.88
C VAL A 428 -23.00 2.99 19.60
N GLU A 429 -23.32 3.75 20.65
CA GLU A 429 -23.54 5.19 20.59
C GLU A 429 -22.30 5.92 20.02
N TYR A 430 -22.54 7.11 19.47
CA TYR A 430 -21.43 8.02 19.17
C TYR A 430 -20.88 8.65 20.45
N ASN A 431 -19.56 8.73 20.53
CA ASN A 431 -18.83 9.35 21.63
C ASN A 431 -17.51 9.95 21.10
N SER A 432 -16.57 10.27 21.99
CA SER A 432 -15.30 10.94 21.69
C SER A 432 -14.63 10.49 20.39
N ASP A 433 -14.25 9.20 20.28
CA ASP A 433 -13.56 8.67 19.10
C ASP A 433 -14.49 7.96 18.10
N VAL A 434 -15.72 7.60 18.52
CA VAL A 434 -16.73 6.96 17.67
C VAL A 434 -17.71 8.02 17.16
N TYR A 435 -17.51 8.49 15.93
CA TYR A 435 -18.35 9.55 15.36
C TYR A 435 -18.79 9.23 13.93
N ALA A 436 -19.55 10.14 13.31
CA ALA A 436 -20.22 9.93 12.03
C ALA A 436 -19.34 9.47 10.85
N LEU A 437 -18.05 9.84 10.83
CA LEU A 437 -17.10 9.40 9.79
C LEU A 437 -16.27 8.17 10.20
N ALA A 438 -16.13 7.91 11.49
CA ALA A 438 -15.34 6.80 12.04
C ALA A 438 -16.24 5.89 12.89
N ASN A 439 -17.00 5.02 12.22
CA ASN A 439 -17.92 4.08 12.87
C ASN A 439 -18.01 2.75 12.12
N PHE A 440 -18.65 1.78 12.78
CA PHE A 440 -18.94 0.46 12.24
C PHE A 440 -20.39 0.30 11.78
N ARG A 441 -21.14 1.40 11.51
CA ARG A 441 -22.54 1.32 11.04
C ARG A 441 -22.66 0.72 9.64
N ASN A 442 -21.67 0.95 8.78
CA ASN A 442 -21.63 0.41 7.43
C ASN A 442 -20.24 -0.12 7.05
N LEU A 443 -20.20 -0.96 6.01
CA LEU A 443 -18.96 -1.62 5.56
C LEU A 443 -17.89 -0.62 5.09
N GLY A 444 -18.28 0.50 4.47
CA GLY A 444 -17.35 1.50 3.96
C GLY A 444 -16.61 2.21 5.09
N ASN A 445 -17.35 2.75 6.06
CA ASN A 445 -16.79 3.41 7.23
C ASN A 445 -15.95 2.45 8.07
N ALA A 446 -16.40 1.20 8.22
CA ALA A 446 -15.63 0.16 8.90
C ALA A 446 -14.30 -0.13 8.18
N LEU A 447 -14.29 -0.23 6.85
CA LEU A 447 -13.07 -0.43 6.07
C LEU A 447 -12.11 0.78 6.15
N PHE A 448 -12.62 2.01 6.09
CA PHE A 448 -11.81 3.21 6.25
C PHE A 448 -11.21 3.32 7.67
N SER A 449 -12.01 3.02 8.69
CA SER A 449 -11.56 3.01 10.08
C SER A 449 -10.48 1.95 10.28
N LEU A 450 -10.68 0.73 9.80
CA LEU A 450 -9.67 -0.34 9.86
C LEU A 450 -8.42 -0.01 9.05
N PHE A 451 -8.52 0.71 7.93
CA PHE A 451 -7.36 1.19 7.21
C PHE A 451 -6.54 2.18 8.05
N ARG A 452 -7.20 3.13 8.76
CA ARG A 452 -6.54 4.01 9.75
C ARG A 452 -5.86 3.19 10.86
N PHE A 453 -6.59 2.27 11.48
CA PHE A 453 -6.04 1.45 12.56
C PHE A 453 -4.89 0.54 12.11
N SER A 454 -4.85 0.16 10.84
CA SER A 454 -3.78 -0.69 10.29
C SER A 454 -2.40 -0.02 10.30
N THR A 455 -2.35 1.31 10.33
CA THR A 455 -1.09 2.06 10.44
C THR A 455 -0.67 2.30 11.89
N GLY A 456 -1.46 1.82 12.86
CA GLY A 456 -1.27 2.08 14.28
C GLY A 456 -1.96 3.35 14.77
N GLU A 457 -2.63 4.13 13.92
CA GLU A 457 -3.18 5.43 14.32
C GLU A 457 -4.46 5.30 15.15
N ASN A 458 -4.47 5.87 16.38
CA ASN A 458 -5.62 6.01 17.29
C ASN A 458 -6.57 4.79 17.33
N TRP A 459 -6.02 3.58 17.34
CA TRP A 459 -6.81 2.36 17.46
C TRP A 459 -7.16 2.06 18.93
N ASN A 460 -6.30 2.47 19.86
CA ASN A 460 -6.45 2.29 21.30
C ASN A 460 -7.52 3.21 21.87
N GLY A 461 -7.49 4.52 21.55
CA GLY A 461 -8.54 5.47 21.97
C GLY A 461 -9.91 5.03 21.46
N TYR A 462 -9.99 4.71 20.17
CA TYR A 462 -11.19 4.17 19.55
C TYR A 462 -11.69 2.86 20.20
N MET A 463 -10.77 1.97 20.56
CA MET A 463 -11.11 0.73 21.27
C MET A 463 -11.71 1.04 22.64
N HIS A 464 -11.09 1.92 23.43
CA HIS A 464 -11.59 2.30 24.76
C HIS A 464 -12.94 3.01 24.67
N SER A 465 -13.13 3.90 23.69
CA SER A 465 -14.44 4.50 23.41
C SER A 465 -15.51 3.49 23.02
N LEU A 466 -15.16 2.37 22.35
CA LEU A 466 -16.12 1.29 22.11
C LEU A 466 -16.41 0.44 23.35
N MET A 467 -15.60 0.54 24.39
CA MET A 467 -15.75 -0.20 25.64
C MET A 467 -16.58 0.56 26.67
N GLU A 468 -16.58 1.88 26.59
CA GLU A 468 -17.28 2.78 27.50
C GLU A 468 -18.80 2.69 27.30
N ASP A 469 -19.52 2.56 28.41
CA ASP A 469 -20.99 2.62 28.43
C ASP A 469 -21.42 4.07 28.64
N ALA A 470 -22.42 4.52 27.87
CA ALA A 470 -23.03 5.83 28.10
C ALA A 470 -24.02 5.78 29.27
N ASP A 471 -24.20 6.92 29.95
CA ASP A 471 -24.97 7.04 31.20
C ASP A 471 -26.44 6.59 31.11
N ASP A 472 -27.01 6.45 29.91
CA ASP A 472 -28.38 5.99 29.64
C ASP A 472 -28.45 5.04 28.41
N CYS A 473 -27.44 4.21 28.20
CA CYS A 473 -27.40 3.31 27.04
C CYS A 473 -28.39 2.14 27.14
N ASP A 474 -28.84 1.61 25.98
CA ASP A 474 -29.71 0.43 25.90
C ASP A 474 -28.96 -0.80 25.35
N ASP A 475 -28.85 -1.85 26.17
CA ASP A 475 -28.22 -3.13 25.81
C ASP A 475 -29.00 -3.89 24.72
N ASP A 476 -30.33 -3.73 24.70
CA ASP A 476 -31.26 -4.52 23.91
C ASP A 476 -32.12 -3.64 22.98
N LEU A 477 -31.44 -2.75 22.23
CA LEU A 477 -32.07 -1.93 21.20
C LEU A 477 -32.90 -2.77 20.20
N ASP A 478 -34.20 -2.48 20.16
CA ASP A 478 -35.12 -2.93 19.13
C ASP A 478 -34.88 -2.17 17.82
N TYR A 479 -35.09 -2.85 16.69
CA TYR A 479 -34.90 -2.23 15.39
C TYR A 479 -35.87 -1.06 15.17
N ASP A 480 -35.33 0.13 14.92
CA ASP A 480 -36.09 1.31 14.50
C ASP A 480 -35.78 1.64 13.02
N PRO A 481 -36.81 1.75 12.14
CA PRO A 481 -36.61 2.17 10.76
C PRO A 481 -36.07 3.60 10.59
N ASP A 482 -36.25 4.46 11.59
CA ASP A 482 -35.90 5.89 11.53
C ASP A 482 -34.51 6.17 12.11
N TRP A 483 -33.66 5.16 12.31
CA TRP A 483 -32.29 5.34 12.79
C TRP A 483 -31.43 6.21 11.87
N CYS A 484 -30.62 7.09 12.46
CA CYS A 484 -29.63 7.90 11.77
C CYS A 484 -28.49 7.04 11.23
N ILE A 485 -28.56 6.58 9.98
CA ILE A 485 -27.47 5.80 9.36
C ILE A 485 -26.44 6.73 8.71
N THR A 486 -26.88 7.88 8.22
CA THR A 486 -26.04 8.89 7.53
C THR A 486 -26.33 10.29 8.08
N GLU A 487 -25.30 11.15 8.15
CA GLU A 487 -25.38 12.54 8.66
C GLU A 487 -26.47 13.41 8.00
N ASP A 488 -26.83 13.14 6.75
CA ASP A 488 -27.77 13.97 5.98
C ASP A 488 -29.26 13.67 6.24
N GLN A 489 -29.59 12.72 7.13
CA GLN A 489 -30.99 12.41 7.44
C GLN A 489 -31.56 13.43 8.44
N VAL A 490 -32.56 14.18 7.99
CA VAL A 490 -33.33 15.11 8.83
C VAL A 490 -34.45 14.33 9.52
N ASP A 491 -34.65 14.55 10.82
CA ASP A 491 -35.64 13.87 11.68
C ASP A 491 -35.42 12.35 11.86
N CYS A 492 -34.17 11.92 12.10
CA CYS A 492 -33.85 10.53 12.45
C CYS A 492 -33.58 10.36 13.96
N VAL A 493 -33.70 9.11 14.44
CA VAL A 493 -33.43 8.73 15.83
C VAL A 493 -31.97 8.29 15.95
N GLU A 494 -31.23 8.89 16.88
CA GLU A 494 -29.85 8.48 17.15
C GLU A 494 -29.82 7.09 17.80
N ILE A 495 -28.79 6.31 17.45
CA ILE A 495 -28.61 4.97 18.00
C ILE A 495 -27.86 5.11 19.32
N ASN A 496 -28.48 4.65 20.41
CA ASN A 496 -27.97 4.75 21.78
C ASN A 496 -27.74 3.36 22.39
N GLY A 497 -26.81 2.59 21.83
CA GLY A 497 -26.48 1.25 22.33
C GLY A 497 -25.26 1.26 23.22
N CYS A 498 -25.26 0.39 24.23
CA CYS A 498 -24.16 0.25 25.19
C CYS A 498 -22.84 -0.20 24.56
N GLY A 499 -21.75 0.02 25.31
CA GLY A 499 -20.40 -0.36 24.95
C GLY A 499 -20.25 -1.88 24.77
N ALA A 500 -19.28 -2.28 23.96
CA ALA A 500 -19.03 -3.69 23.68
C ALA A 500 -18.08 -4.36 24.70
N GLY A 501 -17.62 -3.62 25.71
CA GLY A 501 -16.71 -4.09 26.76
C GLY A 501 -15.51 -4.87 26.22
N GLU A 502 -15.11 -5.93 26.92
CA GLU A 502 -13.92 -6.75 26.58
C GLU A 502 -13.93 -7.33 25.15
N VAL A 503 -15.09 -7.43 24.48
CA VAL A 503 -15.16 -7.92 23.10
C VAL A 503 -14.47 -6.95 22.14
N ALA A 504 -14.57 -5.63 22.38
CA ALA A 504 -13.84 -4.62 21.61
C ALA A 504 -12.34 -4.82 21.76
N ARG A 505 -11.85 -4.98 23.00
CA ARG A 505 -10.43 -5.22 23.29
C ARG A 505 -9.86 -6.42 22.54
N ILE A 506 -10.54 -7.57 22.64
CA ILE A 506 -10.12 -8.80 21.94
C ILE A 506 -10.10 -8.58 20.42
N TYR A 507 -11.11 -7.91 19.88
CA TYR A 507 -11.20 -7.60 18.46
C TYR A 507 -10.01 -6.74 17.98
N PHE A 508 -9.69 -5.65 18.68
CA PHE A 508 -8.61 -4.76 18.28
C PHE A 508 -7.22 -5.36 18.51
N PHE A 509 -6.98 -6.05 19.63
CA PHE A 509 -5.70 -6.68 19.89
C PHE A 509 -5.38 -7.76 18.85
N THR A 510 -6.37 -8.58 18.49
CA THR A 510 -6.21 -9.59 17.43
C THR A 510 -6.05 -8.96 16.05
N PHE A 511 -6.78 -7.87 15.76
CA PHE A 511 -6.62 -7.10 14.53
C PHE A 511 -5.19 -6.55 14.40
N ILE A 512 -4.70 -5.82 15.39
CA ILE A 512 -3.37 -5.21 15.39
C ILE A 512 -2.27 -6.27 15.28
N LEU A 513 -2.37 -7.38 16.03
CA LEU A 513 -1.39 -8.46 15.92
C LEU A 513 -1.36 -9.09 14.52
N ILE A 514 -2.53 -9.35 13.91
CA ILE A 514 -2.60 -9.95 12.55
C ILE A 514 -2.11 -8.95 11.49
N VAL A 515 -2.46 -7.68 11.61
CA VAL A 515 -2.09 -6.66 10.63
C VAL A 515 -0.62 -6.31 10.73
N LEU A 516 -0.09 -6.10 11.93
CA LEU A 516 1.34 -5.92 12.16
C LEU A 516 2.14 -7.10 11.59
N PHE A 517 1.68 -8.32 11.87
CA PHE A 517 2.25 -9.52 11.28
C PHE A 517 2.22 -9.49 9.75
N SER A 518 1.06 -9.21 9.16
CA SER A 518 0.86 -9.22 7.72
C SER A 518 1.68 -8.13 7.02
N MET A 519 1.74 -6.93 7.58
CA MET A 519 2.48 -5.77 7.05
C MET A 519 3.99 -5.98 7.12
N VAL A 520 4.50 -6.49 8.24
CA VAL A 520 5.95 -6.77 8.39
C VAL A 520 6.38 -7.86 7.42
N ASN A 521 5.59 -8.95 7.32
CA ASN A 521 5.80 -10.00 6.31
C ASN A 521 5.74 -9.47 4.87
N LEU A 522 4.82 -8.55 4.58
CA LEU A 522 4.66 -7.92 3.27
C LEU A 522 5.91 -7.12 2.91
N PHE A 523 6.39 -6.27 3.82
CA PHE A 523 7.48 -5.34 3.53
C PHE A 523 8.82 -6.07 3.38
N ILE A 524 9.11 -7.01 4.29
CA ILE A 524 10.33 -7.81 4.25
C ILE A 524 10.35 -8.72 3.03
N GLY A 525 9.26 -9.43 2.76
CA GLY A 525 9.18 -10.33 1.61
C GLY A 525 9.41 -9.59 0.29
N ILE A 526 8.89 -8.37 0.17
CA ILE A 526 9.11 -7.52 -1.00
C ILE A 526 10.54 -6.97 -1.06
N ILE A 527 11.12 -6.56 0.07
CA ILE A 527 12.51 -6.07 0.09
C ILE A 527 13.46 -7.18 -0.36
N ILE A 528 13.33 -8.38 0.21
CA ILE A 528 14.14 -9.54 -0.18
C ILE A 528 13.92 -9.84 -1.66
N GLU A 529 12.67 -9.88 -2.13
CA GLU A 529 12.35 -10.07 -3.54
C GLU A 529 12.96 -9.00 -4.46
N SER A 530 13.00 -7.74 -4.02
CA SER A 530 13.59 -6.65 -4.77
C SER A 530 15.13 -6.67 -4.75
N ALA A 531 15.73 -7.19 -3.67
CA ALA A 531 17.17 -7.35 -3.49
C ALA A 531 17.67 -8.55 -4.30
N ASP A 532 16.99 -9.70 -4.23
CA ASP A 532 17.29 -10.89 -5.05
C ASP A 532 17.23 -10.54 -6.55
N MET A 533 16.25 -9.72 -6.95
CA MET A 533 16.15 -9.22 -8.33
C MET A 533 17.28 -8.28 -8.76
N GLN A 534 18.01 -7.67 -7.82
CA GLN A 534 19.19 -6.84 -8.10
C GLN A 534 20.46 -7.68 -8.06
N ASP A 535 20.58 -8.59 -7.10
CA ASP A 535 21.71 -9.51 -6.96
C ASP A 535 21.80 -10.46 -8.17
N ASP A 536 20.66 -10.94 -8.70
CA ASP A 536 20.59 -11.68 -9.98
C ASP A 536 21.14 -10.85 -11.17
N GLU A 537 20.98 -9.53 -11.15
CA GLU A 537 21.53 -8.64 -12.20
C GLU A 537 23.04 -8.43 -12.05
N GLU A 538 23.59 -8.46 -10.83
CA GLU A 538 25.01 -8.28 -10.54
C GLU A 538 25.82 -9.59 -10.65
N ALA A 539 25.28 -10.72 -10.19
CA ALA A 539 25.98 -12.01 -10.10
C ALA A 539 26.10 -12.73 -11.46
N HIS A 540 25.10 -12.63 -12.33
CA HIS A 540 25.11 -13.32 -13.62
C HIS A 540 25.55 -12.44 -14.79
N GLY A 541 25.80 -11.14 -14.57
CA GLY A 541 25.73 -10.16 -15.64
C GLY A 541 24.36 -10.18 -16.29
N SER A 542 23.98 -9.16 -17.05
CA SER A 542 22.79 -9.33 -17.87
C SER A 542 23.09 -10.38 -18.94
N LEU A 543 22.49 -11.58 -18.84
CA LEU A 543 22.51 -12.62 -19.89
C LEU A 543 22.20 -12.05 -21.29
N ILE A 544 21.49 -10.92 -21.34
CA ILE A 544 21.23 -10.13 -22.55
C ILE A 544 21.70 -8.70 -22.27
N GLU A 545 22.77 -8.28 -22.94
CA GLU A 545 23.35 -6.95 -22.79
C GLU A 545 22.55 -5.88 -23.55
N GLU A 546 22.80 -4.60 -23.25
CA GLU A 546 22.17 -3.49 -23.97
C GLU A 546 22.58 -3.47 -25.45
N GLU A 547 23.78 -3.96 -25.78
CA GLU A 547 24.25 -4.12 -27.17
C GLU A 547 23.43 -5.16 -27.94
N ASP A 548 23.07 -6.28 -27.31
CA ASP A 548 22.26 -7.35 -27.92
C ASP A 548 20.86 -6.86 -28.27
N LEU A 549 20.24 -6.12 -27.34
CA LEU A 549 18.95 -5.48 -27.57
C LEU A 549 19.01 -4.46 -28.71
N THR A 550 20.14 -3.75 -28.84
CA THR A 550 20.35 -2.78 -29.91
C THR A 550 20.49 -3.49 -31.25
N SER A 551 21.23 -4.60 -31.31
CA SER A 551 21.34 -5.43 -32.51
C SER A 551 19.98 -5.97 -32.99
N PHE A 552 19.15 -6.48 -32.08
CA PHE A 552 17.81 -6.95 -32.42
C PHE A 552 16.93 -5.82 -32.96
N GLN A 553 17.04 -4.61 -32.41
CA GLN A 553 16.30 -3.45 -32.89
C GLN A 553 16.72 -3.01 -34.30
N GLU A 554 18.02 -2.94 -34.57
CA GLU A 554 18.54 -2.58 -35.88
C GLU A 554 18.07 -3.58 -36.94
N ALA A 555 18.15 -4.88 -36.64
CA ALA A 555 17.62 -5.94 -37.51
C ALA A 555 16.13 -5.77 -37.76
N TRP A 556 15.33 -5.52 -36.72
CA TRP A 556 13.89 -5.29 -36.85
C TRP A 556 13.56 -4.10 -37.76
N LEU A 557 14.26 -2.98 -37.56
CA LEU A 557 14.03 -1.75 -38.30
C LEU A 557 14.47 -1.84 -39.77
N SER A 558 15.44 -2.70 -40.08
CA SER A 558 15.82 -2.99 -41.46
C SER A 558 14.70 -3.70 -42.24
N LEU A 559 13.89 -4.52 -41.55
CA LEU A 559 12.78 -5.27 -42.13
C LEU A 559 11.45 -4.48 -42.09
N ASP A 560 11.20 -3.71 -41.04
CA ASP A 560 9.98 -2.90 -40.90
C ASP A 560 10.10 -1.54 -41.61
N GLN A 561 10.02 -1.56 -42.94
CA GLN A 561 10.01 -0.36 -43.78
C GLN A 561 8.86 0.62 -43.46
N SER A 562 7.84 0.17 -42.72
CA SER A 562 6.64 0.94 -42.42
C SER A 562 6.62 1.56 -41.01
N ASN A 563 7.64 1.29 -40.19
CA ASN A 563 7.74 1.69 -38.78
C ASN A 563 6.45 1.36 -37.99
N ARG A 564 5.86 0.19 -38.28
CA ARG A 564 4.64 -0.26 -37.62
C ARG A 564 4.89 -1.04 -36.33
N MET A 565 6.14 -1.41 -36.05
CA MET A 565 6.54 -2.33 -35.00
C MET A 565 5.81 -3.68 -35.11
N ILE A 566 5.46 -4.06 -36.34
CA ILE A 566 4.72 -5.29 -36.66
C ILE A 566 5.31 -5.85 -37.95
N LEU A 567 5.70 -7.13 -37.92
CA LEU A 567 6.20 -7.87 -39.08
C LEU A 567 5.33 -9.11 -39.33
N PRO A 568 5.13 -9.54 -40.59
CA PRO A 568 4.56 -10.86 -40.88
C PRO A 568 5.44 -11.97 -40.32
N LYS A 569 4.84 -13.09 -39.88
CA LYS A 569 5.57 -14.23 -39.29
C LYS A 569 6.68 -14.76 -40.21
N SER A 570 6.50 -14.69 -41.53
CA SER A 570 7.49 -15.08 -42.54
C SER A 570 8.84 -14.36 -42.39
N TYR A 571 8.85 -13.12 -41.91
CA TYR A 571 10.07 -12.33 -41.72
C TYR A 571 10.83 -12.67 -40.43
N MET A 572 10.31 -13.54 -39.56
CA MET A 572 10.98 -13.89 -38.29
C MET A 572 12.28 -14.67 -38.52
N ARG A 573 12.34 -15.51 -39.56
CA ARG A 573 13.58 -16.21 -39.94
C ARG A 573 14.68 -15.22 -40.33
N ASP A 574 14.32 -14.24 -41.16
CA ASP A 574 15.25 -13.22 -41.62
C ASP A 574 15.70 -12.33 -40.47
N LEU A 575 14.79 -11.98 -39.56
CA LEU A 575 15.08 -11.22 -38.34
C LEU A 575 16.12 -11.91 -37.46
N LEU A 576 15.93 -13.19 -37.15
CA LEU A 576 16.87 -13.98 -36.33
C LEU A 576 18.23 -14.17 -37.02
N THR A 577 18.23 -14.23 -38.35
CA THR A 577 19.46 -14.34 -39.12
C THR A 577 20.25 -13.02 -39.11
N LEU A 578 19.56 -11.88 -39.13
CA LEU A 578 20.16 -10.54 -39.10
C LEU A 578 20.61 -10.12 -37.70
N THR A 579 20.00 -10.68 -36.66
CA THR A 579 20.35 -10.37 -35.26
C THR A 579 21.63 -11.09 -34.84
N LYS A 580 22.46 -10.46 -34.00
CA LYS A 580 23.64 -11.10 -33.40
C LYS A 580 23.25 -12.07 -32.26
N PRO A 581 24.02 -13.14 -32.01
CA PRO A 581 23.87 -13.93 -30.78
C PRO A 581 24.06 -13.03 -29.55
N PRO A 582 23.33 -13.25 -28.43
CA PRO A 582 22.52 -14.42 -28.08
C PRO A 582 21.06 -14.42 -28.58
N LEU A 583 20.56 -13.29 -29.09
CA LEU A 583 19.15 -13.15 -29.53
C LEU A 583 18.92 -13.58 -30.99
N GLY A 584 19.97 -13.65 -31.80
CA GLY A 584 19.93 -14.17 -33.17
C GLY A 584 20.52 -15.57 -33.28
N PHE A 585 20.47 -16.13 -34.50
CA PHE A 585 21.05 -17.43 -34.77
C PHE A 585 22.58 -17.45 -34.58
N ASP A 586 23.08 -18.45 -33.89
CA ASP A 586 24.51 -18.75 -33.72
C ASP A 586 25.17 -18.99 -35.10
N GLU A 587 26.50 -18.90 -35.20
CA GLU A 587 27.23 -19.17 -36.47
C GLU A 587 26.94 -20.56 -37.04
N GLN A 588 26.73 -21.57 -36.19
CA GLN A 588 26.32 -22.91 -36.62
C GLN A 588 24.88 -22.92 -37.14
N GLN A 589 23.96 -22.25 -36.44
CA GLN A 589 22.55 -22.19 -36.81
C GLN A 589 22.34 -21.41 -38.12
N LYS A 590 23.16 -20.37 -38.36
CA LYS A 590 23.19 -19.63 -39.63
C LYS A 590 23.61 -20.49 -40.82
N ARG A 591 24.36 -21.58 -40.62
CA ARG A 591 24.77 -22.51 -41.68
C ARG A 591 23.73 -23.59 -41.97
N MET A 592 22.73 -23.76 -41.12
CA MET A 592 21.67 -24.75 -41.31
C MET A 592 20.76 -24.38 -42.49
N GLY A 593 20.18 -25.40 -43.12
CA GLY A 593 19.24 -25.26 -44.22
C GLY A 593 17.99 -24.47 -43.81
N PRO A 594 17.31 -23.81 -44.77
CA PRO A 594 16.16 -22.95 -44.50
C PRO A 594 15.00 -23.67 -43.78
N LEU A 595 14.80 -24.97 -44.07
CA LEU A 595 13.78 -25.80 -43.45
C LEU A 595 14.00 -25.98 -41.94
N VAL A 596 15.25 -26.14 -41.51
CA VAL A 596 15.61 -26.32 -40.09
C VAL A 596 15.42 -25.00 -39.34
N LYS A 597 15.80 -23.87 -39.95
CA LYS A 597 15.57 -22.54 -39.38
C LYS A 597 14.08 -22.22 -39.23
N ASP A 598 13.24 -22.68 -40.16
CA ASP A 598 11.78 -22.54 -40.05
C ASP A 598 11.21 -23.30 -38.87
N LEU A 599 11.64 -24.55 -38.68
CA LEU A 599 11.25 -25.37 -37.52
C LEU A 599 11.62 -24.66 -36.21
N MET A 600 12.83 -24.09 -36.11
CA MET A 600 13.24 -23.34 -34.92
C MET A 600 12.40 -22.07 -34.70
N VAL A 601 11.97 -21.41 -35.78
CA VAL A 601 11.04 -20.28 -35.72
C VAL A 601 9.63 -20.75 -35.34
N GLU A 602 9.22 -21.96 -35.69
CA GLU A 602 7.93 -22.51 -35.27
C GLU A 602 7.90 -22.93 -33.81
N ASP A 603 9.03 -23.39 -33.27
CA ASP A 603 9.20 -23.70 -31.84
C ASP A 603 9.16 -22.43 -30.96
N LEU A 604 9.48 -21.28 -31.53
CA LEU A 604 9.25 -19.98 -30.90
C LEU A 604 7.74 -19.69 -30.85
N ASN A 605 7.15 -19.83 -29.67
CA ASN A 605 5.72 -19.67 -29.46
C ASN A 605 5.30 -18.19 -29.49
N PHE A 606 5.22 -17.61 -30.70
CA PHE A 606 4.86 -16.20 -30.89
C PHE A 606 3.37 -15.96 -30.62
N GLU A 607 3.06 -15.01 -29.73
CA GLU A 607 1.72 -14.43 -29.70
C GLU A 607 1.45 -13.71 -31.03
N THR A 608 0.63 -14.33 -31.87
CA THR A 608 0.25 -13.80 -33.19
C THR A 608 -1.11 -13.12 -33.12
N THR A 609 -1.23 -11.92 -33.69
CA THR A 609 -2.51 -11.23 -33.76
C THR A 609 -3.29 -11.69 -34.99
N ARG A 610 -4.24 -12.61 -34.81
CA ARG A 610 -5.29 -12.94 -35.80
C ARG A 610 -6.61 -12.26 -35.41
N GLY A 611 -6.67 -10.93 -35.51
CA GLY A 611 -7.91 -10.20 -35.19
C GLY A 611 -7.74 -8.70 -35.29
N GLY A 612 -8.63 -8.04 -36.03
CA GLY A 612 -8.50 -6.64 -36.44
C GLY A 612 -8.40 -5.62 -35.29
N PHE A 613 -7.61 -4.57 -35.52
CA PHE A 613 -7.65 -3.35 -34.72
C PHE A 613 -9.00 -2.65 -34.93
N ARG A 614 -9.71 -2.34 -33.83
CA ARG A 614 -10.85 -1.43 -33.86
C ARG A 614 -10.37 -0.05 -33.37
N CYS A 615 -10.25 0.91 -34.28
CA CYS A 615 -10.06 2.32 -33.94
C CYS A 615 -10.84 3.19 -34.95
N CYS A 616 -11.67 4.11 -34.46
CA CYS A 616 -12.45 5.07 -35.26
C CYS A 616 -13.36 4.47 -36.36
N GLY A 617 -14.22 3.51 -36.03
CA GLY A 617 -15.37 3.16 -36.87
C GLY A 617 -15.08 2.62 -38.29
N ARG A 618 -13.81 2.40 -38.67
CA ARG A 618 -13.43 1.72 -39.91
C ARG A 618 -12.90 0.34 -39.58
N GLN A 619 -13.68 -0.68 -39.92
CA GLN A 619 -13.25 -2.08 -39.96
C GLN A 619 -12.15 -2.22 -41.02
N TRP A 620 -10.91 -2.45 -40.58
CA TRP A 620 -9.89 -3.03 -41.44
C TRP A 620 -9.90 -4.54 -41.23
N PHE A 621 -10.58 -5.25 -42.13
CA PHE A 621 -10.43 -6.69 -42.22
C PHE A 621 -8.98 -7.00 -42.57
N ALA A 622 -8.29 -7.78 -41.75
CA ALA A 622 -7.29 -8.68 -42.29
C ALA A 622 -8.04 -9.50 -43.35
N LYS A 623 -7.62 -9.41 -44.62
CA LYS A 623 -8.18 -10.26 -45.68
C LYS A 623 -8.24 -11.69 -45.13
N LYS A 624 -9.40 -12.35 -45.26
CA LYS A 624 -9.48 -13.82 -45.12
C LYS A 624 -8.32 -14.41 -45.94
N GLY A 625 -7.33 -14.99 -45.27
CA GLY A 625 -6.11 -15.54 -45.90
C GLY A 625 -4.80 -14.74 -45.71
N GLY A 626 -4.74 -13.69 -44.88
CA GLY A 626 -3.48 -13.00 -44.57
C GLY A 626 -2.58 -13.75 -43.57
N GLU A 627 -1.26 -13.68 -43.77
CA GLU A 627 -0.26 -14.22 -42.83
C GLU A 627 -0.42 -13.64 -41.42
N PRO A 628 -0.16 -14.44 -40.36
CA PRO A 628 -0.17 -13.95 -38.99
C PRO A 628 0.91 -12.88 -38.76
N LEU A 629 0.56 -11.83 -38.02
CA LEU A 629 1.44 -10.70 -37.72
C LEU A 629 2.01 -10.83 -36.29
N VAL A 630 3.29 -10.50 -36.15
CA VAL A 630 4.06 -10.52 -34.90
C VAL A 630 4.46 -9.09 -34.53
N THR A 631 4.27 -8.70 -33.28
CA THR A 631 4.71 -7.38 -32.79
C THR A 631 6.17 -7.43 -32.31
N PHE A 632 6.89 -6.30 -32.33
CA PHE A 632 8.26 -6.22 -31.82
C PHE A 632 8.39 -6.78 -30.40
N GLY A 633 7.43 -6.44 -29.53
CA GLY A 633 7.43 -6.93 -28.15
C GLY A 633 7.25 -8.45 -28.09
N ALA A 634 6.26 -9.00 -28.80
CA ALA A 634 6.02 -10.44 -28.83
C ALA A 634 7.22 -11.23 -29.37
N ALA A 635 7.88 -10.72 -30.42
CA ALA A 635 9.08 -11.36 -30.97
C ALA A 635 10.25 -11.32 -29.99
N LEU A 636 10.55 -10.15 -29.42
CA LEU A 636 11.65 -10.00 -28.47
C LEU A 636 11.43 -10.87 -27.21
N THR A 637 10.20 -10.93 -26.70
CA THR A 637 9.84 -11.79 -25.58
C THR A 637 10.04 -13.27 -25.91
N ALA A 638 9.53 -13.73 -27.05
CA ALA A 638 9.64 -15.14 -27.43
C ALA A 638 11.10 -15.58 -27.57
N VAL A 639 11.91 -14.74 -28.21
CA VAL A 639 13.34 -14.99 -28.44
C VAL A 639 14.13 -14.96 -27.14
N SER A 640 13.87 -13.97 -26.27
CA SER A 640 14.54 -13.86 -24.97
C SER A 640 14.18 -15.04 -24.07
N ASN A 641 12.92 -15.46 -24.04
CA ASN A 641 12.47 -16.61 -23.25
C ASN A 641 13.08 -17.93 -23.77
N ALA A 642 13.20 -18.09 -25.08
CA ALA A 642 13.83 -19.27 -25.66
C ALA A 642 15.33 -19.33 -25.34
N TYR A 643 16.03 -18.19 -25.39
CA TYR A 643 17.43 -18.10 -24.99
C TYR A 643 17.63 -18.45 -23.51
N LEU A 644 16.80 -17.89 -22.62
CA LEU A 644 16.86 -18.19 -21.19
C LEU A 644 16.64 -19.68 -20.90
N ARG A 645 15.65 -20.31 -21.54
CA ARG A 645 15.40 -21.77 -21.40
C ARG A 645 16.57 -22.62 -21.86
N ARG A 646 17.28 -22.19 -22.90
CA ARG A 646 18.47 -22.89 -23.41
C ARG A 646 19.64 -22.78 -22.43
N MET A 647 19.85 -21.59 -21.87
CA MET A 647 20.88 -21.37 -20.84
C MET A 647 20.59 -22.16 -19.56
N GLU A 648 19.32 -22.23 -19.13
CA GLU A 648 18.88 -23.09 -18.02
C GLU A 648 19.20 -24.57 -18.30
N ALA A 649 18.92 -25.06 -19.52
CA ALA A 649 19.22 -26.44 -19.90
C ALA A 649 20.73 -26.75 -20.05
N GLU A 650 21.53 -25.80 -20.52
CA GLU A 650 23.01 -25.93 -20.61
C GLU A 650 23.64 -25.90 -19.21
N TYR A 651 23.11 -25.09 -18.29
CA TYR A 651 23.51 -25.08 -16.87
C TYR A 651 23.16 -26.39 -16.15
N GLU A 652 21.96 -26.94 -16.38
CA GLU A 652 21.55 -28.26 -15.86
C GLU A 652 22.44 -29.40 -16.39
N HIS A 653 22.84 -29.34 -17.66
CA HIS A 653 23.73 -30.31 -18.29
C HIS A 653 25.16 -30.26 -17.71
N ASP A 654 25.70 -29.06 -17.48
CA ASP A 654 27.04 -28.88 -16.88
C ASP A 654 27.10 -29.29 -15.39
N GLN A 655 25.95 -29.36 -14.70
CA GLN A 655 25.84 -29.92 -13.35
C GLN A 655 25.49 -31.42 -13.31
N GLY A 656 25.31 -32.07 -14.48
CA GLY A 656 25.04 -33.51 -14.56
C GLY A 656 23.59 -33.92 -14.29
N LEU A 657 22.64 -33.00 -14.35
CA LEU A 657 21.20 -33.27 -14.26
C LEU A 657 20.64 -33.61 -15.66
N ALA A 658 19.85 -34.68 -15.76
CA ALA A 658 19.34 -35.17 -17.03
C ALA A 658 18.24 -34.25 -17.60
N PRO A 659 18.19 -34.01 -18.93
CA PRO A 659 17.24 -33.08 -19.53
C PRO A 659 15.78 -33.57 -19.39
N PRO A 660 14.81 -32.65 -19.26
CA PRO A 660 13.40 -33.02 -19.10
C PRO A 660 12.86 -33.74 -20.35
N PRO A 661 11.91 -34.69 -20.18
CA PRO A 661 11.29 -35.37 -21.31
C PRO A 661 10.46 -34.39 -22.14
N ARG A 662 10.70 -34.34 -23.45
CA ARG A 662 9.91 -33.52 -24.38
C ARG A 662 8.42 -33.88 -24.30
N PRO A 663 7.50 -32.90 -24.34
CA PRO A 663 6.07 -33.19 -24.39
C PRO A 663 5.75 -33.95 -25.68
N LYS A 664 5.16 -35.14 -25.54
CA LYS A 664 4.64 -35.93 -26.67
C LYS A 664 3.48 -35.17 -27.30
N ALA A 665 3.74 -34.46 -28.40
CA ALA A 665 2.69 -34.10 -29.35
C ALA A 665 2.19 -35.40 -30.02
N GLY A 666 0.89 -35.64 -29.95
CA GLY A 666 0.27 -36.85 -30.49
C GLY A 666 0.44 -36.99 -32.00
N GLY A 667 0.65 -38.22 -32.44
CA GLY A 667 0.75 -38.62 -33.84
C GLY A 667 1.91 -39.57 -34.06
N GLN A 668 1.65 -40.88 -33.95
CA GLN A 668 2.48 -41.89 -34.59
C GLN A 668 2.42 -41.69 -36.11
N GLU A 669 3.50 -42.06 -36.79
CA GLU A 669 3.78 -41.95 -38.24
C GLU A 669 4.51 -40.66 -38.63
N ASP A 670 5.85 -40.68 -38.52
CA ASP A 670 6.80 -40.07 -39.47
C ASP A 670 8.26 -40.25 -38.97
N GLU A 671 8.64 -41.48 -38.60
CA GLU A 671 10.01 -41.82 -38.16
C GLU A 671 10.78 -42.68 -39.19
N GLU A 672 10.43 -42.56 -40.48
CA GLU A 672 11.07 -43.35 -41.56
C GLU A 672 11.70 -42.51 -42.70
N VAL A 673 11.78 -41.18 -42.57
CA VAL A 673 12.32 -40.30 -43.65
C VAL A 673 13.59 -39.53 -43.27
N LYS A 674 14.14 -39.72 -42.05
CA LYS A 674 15.34 -38.98 -41.61
C LYS A 674 16.69 -39.65 -41.83
N ASP A 675 16.73 -40.92 -42.21
CA ASP A 675 18.00 -41.65 -42.41
C ASP A 675 18.47 -41.74 -43.87
N GLU A 676 17.82 -41.08 -44.84
CA GLU A 676 18.21 -41.15 -46.26
C GLU A 676 18.74 -39.84 -46.87
N LEU A 677 19.10 -38.85 -46.04
CA LEU A 677 19.65 -37.55 -46.51
C LEU A 677 21.00 -37.16 -45.88
N LEU A 678 21.75 -38.12 -45.34
CA LEU A 678 23.12 -37.93 -44.86
C LEU A 678 24.12 -38.97 -45.44
N GLU A 679 24.02 -39.26 -46.74
CA GLU A 679 25.14 -39.71 -47.58
C GLU A 679 25.29 -38.82 -48.83
#